data_AF-A0A2V8LBR7-F1
#
_entry.id   AF-A0A2V8LBR7-F1
#
_cell.length_a   1.000
_cell.length_b   1.000
_cell.length_c   1.000
_cell.angle_alpha   90.00
_cell.angle_beta   90.00
_cell.angle_gamma   90.00
#
_symmetry.space_group_name_H-M   'P 1'
#
loop_
_entity.id
_entity.type
_entity.pdbx_description
1 polymer ?
#
loop_
_entity_poly.entity_id
_entity_poly.type
_entity_poly.pdbx_seq_one_letter_code
_entity_poly.pdbx_strand_id
1 'polypeptide(L)'
;MRRVRFLNRIVTLALVAALFGANLINATPRRSALTNQLRSEIAFGPSVQVRAIASSNGALVEWSTSFDSGALGFNVFRVRNGSRTQINPSLIAGGVLIVKRTQLYSWFDANGTVDCEYEVQLIDLQGESAASSLAKPLWSRTPVANQQSLLLSRLGAERNVSIQAVLTDSDQVKSERSNSAEAVSTASLADQWAIANQPALKIGVRSSGWYHITQPELAAAGFDTTGEAANLRLFVSANEIAMRVSHDSGPLGASDFVEFWGEGLDTATTDTQVYWLVNGSQPGKRIAIKAELHTLGDVPVQAPPPATTSNAIVAARFWFPNLAILVAATPQSVTNDQVREAKSRSREEPKIVSSNTLPAQPAAETKPTTFSNRSAERSRDFSPRSASSRSTNKSPSSDRKDSPGNAEKFATVTKRINRRNSRRRNRRKPARFLRRHNHAALAATPAPAFTYSVQRKDRTVYYSAALNGDQENYFGAVVFGDGPLVTVNLHNIEPTSSAPAQLQVALQGVSVESHQVKVFINGSLVGTMVFADQDATTQTFSIPNSWLIEGDNIVKLAPVGSSHDTSVIDYLRIVYAHSFRADSDALQFSLRSTLSVRVEGFSTSNIRVLDLSDTSNVQEVDPIVEASSGAFAATIPAGARGKARRLIALPTNRISQPAWLSLNQPSTLNRSSNAADFLIISHKDFIPTLAPLVAQRQAQGFTVTVADVENIFDEFSYGLHTPQALRDFISLAKTTWSRSPSYVLLVGDASYDPRNYSGAGNLDFVPTKEIDTGIPSAATALETASDDWFTDFNGDGIADISIGRLPVRTPAEATLVVSKIVNYAPANTPQRAMLVADAQGSYYFNFEAADDQVGATLPASMPIQRVYRRLQASDADARANIISNFNSGQAVTVYSGHGNVNIWGGSIFSSNDASALANGNRLPFVVVMDCLNGYFADPSLQSLAESLVKAPNGGAVASFASSGLTIPDGQHEMGLKMFQLLYGGSSIAIGDASRQAKVATSDMDVRRTWILFGDPSMKIR
;
A
#
# COMPACT_ATOMS: atom_id res chain seq x y z
N MET A 1 44.70 -17.45 66.44
CA MET A 1 44.09 -17.77 67.76
C MET A 1 43.49 -16.50 68.37
N ARG A 2 42.45 -16.64 69.20
CA ARG A 2 41.91 -15.65 70.19
C ARG A 2 41.27 -14.32 69.70
N ARG A 3 40.04 -14.09 70.21
CA ARG A 3 39.39 -12.82 70.66
C ARG A 3 38.90 -11.75 69.65
N VAL A 4 37.59 -11.79 69.38
CA VAL A 4 36.56 -10.76 69.71
C VAL A 4 36.96 -9.26 69.71
N ARG A 5 36.33 -8.44 68.84
CA ARG A 5 35.42 -7.31 69.21
C ARG A 5 34.75 -6.59 67.99
N PHE A 6 33.42 -6.41 68.09
CA PHE A 6 32.56 -5.27 67.68
C PHE A 6 32.50 -4.71 66.23
N LEU A 7 31.26 -4.71 65.68
CA LEU A 7 30.56 -3.74 64.79
C LEU A 7 31.23 -3.31 63.45
N ASN A 8 30.49 -2.95 62.38
CA ASN A 8 29.13 -2.42 62.33
C ASN A 8 28.32 -2.84 61.07
N ARG A 9 27.05 -2.44 61.01
CA ARG A 9 26.00 -2.67 59.98
C ARG A 9 26.47 -2.73 58.51
N ILE A 10 25.93 -3.69 57.74
CA ILE A 10 24.91 -3.50 56.68
C ILE A 10 24.37 -4.88 56.22
N VAL A 11 23.08 -4.91 55.86
CA VAL A 11 22.32 -6.06 55.31
C VAL A 11 21.55 -5.44 54.11
N THR A 12 21.45 -6.05 52.92
CA THR A 12 20.89 -7.38 52.64
C THR A 12 21.59 -8.09 51.48
N LEU A 13 21.74 -9.42 51.58
CA LEU A 13 22.04 -10.34 50.48
C LEU A 13 20.89 -11.38 50.36
N ALA A 14 20.84 -12.11 49.25
CA ALA A 14 19.66 -12.86 48.84
C ALA A 14 19.74 -14.40 49.04
N LEU A 15 18.61 -15.05 48.73
CA LEU A 15 18.41 -16.46 48.37
C LEU A 15 18.33 -17.58 49.47
N VAL A 16 17.23 -18.34 49.34
CA VAL A 16 17.13 -19.82 49.28
C VAL A 16 16.65 -20.66 50.49
N ALA A 17 15.68 -21.54 50.16
CA ALA A 17 15.26 -22.82 50.77
C ALA A 17 14.55 -22.87 52.15
N ALA A 18 13.25 -23.23 52.09
CA ALA A 18 12.67 -24.52 52.53
C ALA A 18 13.11 -25.13 53.90
N LEU A 19 12.22 -25.63 54.78
CA LEU A 19 10.75 -25.83 54.73
C LEU A 19 10.13 -25.48 56.11
N PHE A 20 8.84 -25.14 56.15
CA PHE A 20 7.81 -25.87 56.91
C PHE A 20 6.42 -25.42 56.40
N GLY A 21 5.39 -26.24 56.55
CA GLY A 21 4.12 -26.09 55.80
C GLY A 21 2.84 -26.05 56.64
N ALA A 22 1.71 -26.10 55.93
CA ALA A 22 0.34 -26.28 56.44
C ALA A 22 -0.22 -25.19 57.38
N ASN A 23 -0.67 -24.07 56.78
CA ASN A 23 -2.08 -23.67 56.82
C ASN A 23 -2.30 -22.43 55.93
N LEU A 24 -3.10 -22.57 54.87
CA LEU A 24 -3.52 -21.44 54.02
C LEU A 24 -5.05 -21.38 53.97
N ILE A 25 -5.57 -20.20 54.28
CA ILE A 25 -6.99 -19.87 54.34
C ILE A 25 -7.46 -19.46 52.93
N ASN A 26 -8.70 -19.82 52.56
CA ASN A 26 -9.30 -19.39 51.31
C ASN A 26 -9.42 -17.86 51.24
N ALA A 27 -8.61 -17.23 50.38
CA ALA A 27 -8.72 -15.83 50.00
C ALA A 27 -8.56 -15.71 48.48
N THR A 28 -9.66 -15.83 47.74
CA THR A 28 -9.67 -15.65 46.28
C THR A 28 -9.53 -14.16 45.92
N PRO A 29 -8.55 -13.76 45.09
CA PRO A 29 -8.44 -12.39 44.65
C PRO A 29 -9.56 -12.04 43.66
N ARG A 30 -10.32 -10.97 43.95
CA ARG A 30 -11.29 -10.38 43.00
C ARG A 30 -10.57 -9.78 41.79
N ARG A 31 -10.21 -10.60 40.80
CA ARG A 31 -9.73 -10.14 39.47
C ARG A 31 -10.72 -10.37 38.33
N SER A 32 -11.66 -11.32 38.47
CA SER A 32 -12.69 -11.63 37.46
C SER A 32 -13.87 -10.66 37.38
N ALA A 33 -13.92 -9.63 38.24
CA ALA A 33 -14.99 -8.64 38.24
C ALA A 33 -14.75 -7.47 37.27
N LEU A 34 -13.49 -7.08 37.07
CA LEU A 34 -13.13 -5.92 36.23
C LEU A 34 -13.22 -6.23 34.72
N THR A 35 -12.95 -7.47 34.32
CA THR A 35 -13.07 -7.91 32.91
C THR A 35 -14.52 -7.91 32.39
N ASN A 36 -15.52 -7.94 33.28
CA ASN A 36 -16.93 -7.90 32.87
C ASN A 36 -17.50 -6.48 32.75
N GLN A 37 -16.77 -5.43 33.18
CA GLN A 37 -17.16 -4.02 32.95
C GLN A 37 -16.51 -3.39 31.72
N LEU A 38 -15.56 -4.08 31.07
CA LEU A 38 -15.02 -3.69 29.76
C LEU A 38 -15.84 -4.23 28.58
N ARG A 39 -17.06 -4.73 28.84
CA ARG A 39 -18.11 -4.68 27.84
C ARG A 39 -18.64 -3.25 27.79
N SER A 40 -18.14 -2.45 26.85
CA SER A 40 -18.98 -1.39 26.28
C SER A 40 -20.24 -2.08 25.76
N GLU A 41 -21.39 -1.78 26.34
CA GLU A 41 -22.67 -2.16 25.73
C GLU A 41 -22.71 -1.56 24.33
N ILE A 42 -23.29 -2.29 23.36
CA ILE A 42 -23.45 -1.80 21.99
C ILE A 42 -24.57 -0.76 21.97
N ALA A 43 -24.27 0.38 22.58
CA ALA A 43 -25.01 1.60 22.45
C ALA A 43 -24.73 2.13 21.05
N PHE A 44 -25.64 1.84 20.13
CA PHE A 44 -25.85 2.74 19.01
C PHE A 44 -26.10 4.12 19.62
N GLY A 45 -25.15 5.03 19.45
CA GLY A 45 -25.37 6.43 19.77
C GLY A 45 -26.63 6.89 19.04
N PRO A 46 -27.48 7.75 19.64
CA PRO A 46 -28.70 8.27 19.01
C PRO A 46 -28.38 9.30 17.90
N SER A 47 -27.41 8.99 17.05
CA SER A 47 -26.69 9.88 16.14
C SER A 47 -26.72 9.41 14.67
N VAL A 48 -27.12 8.17 14.37
CA VAL A 48 -27.39 7.74 12.98
C VAL A 48 -28.72 8.35 12.51
N GLN A 49 -28.64 9.57 11.95
CA GLN A 49 -29.79 10.22 11.34
C GLN A 49 -30.09 9.58 9.98
N VAL A 50 -31.07 8.67 9.97
CA VAL A 50 -31.65 8.16 8.72
C VAL A 50 -32.67 9.16 8.19
N ARG A 51 -32.45 9.62 6.97
CA ARG A 51 -33.34 10.49 6.20
C ARG A 51 -33.96 9.66 5.08
N ALA A 52 -35.22 9.91 4.77
CA ALA A 52 -35.86 9.35 3.58
C ALA A 52 -36.55 10.45 2.78
N ILE A 53 -36.54 10.32 1.46
CA ILE A 53 -37.22 11.23 0.53
C ILE A 53 -38.01 10.38 -0.46
N ALA A 54 -39.33 10.52 -0.49
CA ALA A 54 -40.20 9.83 -1.46
C ALA A 54 -40.60 10.76 -2.60
N SER A 55 -40.74 10.22 -3.81
CA SER A 55 -41.15 10.96 -5.01
C SER A 55 -41.82 10.02 -6.02
N SER A 56 -42.13 10.50 -7.22
CA SER A 56 -42.89 9.74 -8.22
C SER A 56 -42.16 8.52 -8.83
N ASN A 57 -40.84 8.38 -8.65
CA ASN A 57 -40.05 7.24 -9.16
C ASN A 57 -39.62 6.24 -8.07
N GLY A 58 -39.92 6.50 -6.79
CA GLY A 58 -39.48 5.70 -5.66
C GLY A 58 -39.07 6.56 -4.46
N ALA A 59 -38.41 5.96 -3.48
CA ALA A 59 -37.82 6.66 -2.35
C ALA A 59 -36.29 6.48 -2.29
N LEU A 60 -35.59 7.53 -1.87
CA LEU A 60 -34.17 7.48 -1.53
C LEU A 60 -34.03 7.50 -0.01
N VAL A 61 -33.32 6.52 0.54
CA VAL A 61 -32.89 6.50 1.94
C VAL A 61 -31.45 7.00 1.97
N GLU A 62 -31.13 7.92 2.88
CA GLU A 62 -29.80 8.51 3.10
C GLU A 62 -29.46 8.39 4.59
N TRP A 63 -28.24 8.02 4.94
CA TRP A 63 -27.76 8.09 6.34
C TRP A 63 -26.25 8.31 6.38
N SER A 64 -25.77 8.88 7.48
CA SER A 64 -24.35 9.03 7.77
C SER A 64 -24.04 8.45 9.14
N THR A 65 -22.90 7.77 9.26
CA THR A 65 -22.34 7.40 10.56
C THR A 65 -21.17 8.31 10.92
N SER A 66 -20.82 8.36 12.21
CA SER A 66 -19.45 8.66 12.64
C SER A 66 -18.49 7.62 12.04
N PHE A 67 -17.18 7.91 11.95
CA PHE A 67 -16.19 6.94 11.48
C PHE A 67 -16.37 5.61 12.20
N ASP A 68 -16.51 4.56 11.40
CA ASP A 68 -17.14 3.32 11.82
C ASP A 68 -16.13 2.18 11.69
N SER A 69 -15.12 2.21 12.57
CA SER A 69 -14.13 1.14 12.73
C SER A 69 -14.78 -0.20 13.09
N GLY A 70 -15.98 -0.16 13.70
CA GLY A 70 -16.77 -1.33 14.06
C GLY A 70 -17.71 -1.82 12.95
N ALA A 71 -18.32 -0.97 12.12
CA ALA A 71 -19.29 -1.43 11.13
C ALA A 71 -18.66 -2.24 9.99
N LEU A 72 -18.96 -3.54 9.98
CA LEU A 72 -18.81 -4.41 8.83
C LEU A 72 -19.72 -3.96 7.68
N GLY A 73 -20.94 -3.51 8.00
CA GLY A 73 -21.87 -3.01 7.00
C GLY A 73 -23.28 -2.73 7.47
N PHE A 74 -24.17 -2.44 6.51
CA PHE A 74 -25.54 -2.01 6.75
C PHE A 74 -26.55 -2.83 5.95
N ASN A 75 -27.70 -3.09 6.56
CA ASN A 75 -28.92 -3.54 5.91
C ASN A 75 -29.99 -2.43 6.00
N VAL A 76 -30.77 -2.26 4.94
CA VAL A 76 -31.86 -1.28 4.85
C VAL A 76 -33.17 -2.03 4.71
N PHE A 77 -34.15 -1.64 5.53
CA PHE A 77 -35.47 -2.25 5.55
C PHE A 77 -36.55 -1.21 5.26
N ARG A 78 -37.43 -1.54 4.32
CA ARG A 78 -38.72 -0.87 4.16
C ARG A 78 -39.70 -1.51 5.13
N VAL A 79 -40.33 -0.69 5.96
CA VAL A 79 -41.50 -1.04 6.77
C VAL A 79 -42.75 -0.48 6.09
N ARG A 80 -43.79 -1.31 5.94
CA ARG A 80 -45.10 -0.89 5.43
C ARG A 80 -46.21 -1.69 6.11
N ASN A 81 -47.18 -1.00 6.71
CA ASN A 81 -48.26 -1.64 7.50
C ASN A 81 -47.74 -2.64 8.56
N GLY A 82 -46.60 -2.34 9.19
CA GLY A 82 -45.92 -3.22 10.15
C GLY A 82 -45.12 -4.39 9.54
N SER A 83 -45.14 -4.59 8.22
CA SER A 83 -44.31 -5.60 7.54
C SER A 83 -42.93 -5.02 7.20
N ARG A 84 -41.87 -5.59 7.79
CA ARG A 84 -40.45 -5.25 7.57
C ARG A 84 -39.88 -6.10 6.43
N THR A 85 -39.34 -5.46 5.39
CA THR A 85 -38.76 -6.12 4.20
C THR A 85 -37.37 -5.55 3.92
N GLN A 86 -36.34 -6.39 3.84
CA GLN A 86 -35.00 -5.96 3.41
C GLN A 86 -35.02 -5.54 1.93
N ILE A 87 -34.33 -4.46 1.58
CA ILE A 87 -34.30 -3.92 0.21
C ILE A 87 -32.90 -3.91 -0.45
N ASN A 88 -31.84 -4.13 0.33
CA ASN A 88 -30.48 -4.37 -0.17
C ASN A 88 -30.22 -5.89 -0.31
N PRO A 89 -29.62 -6.37 -1.42
CA PRO A 89 -29.46 -7.80 -1.71
C PRO A 89 -28.27 -8.47 -1.00
N SER A 90 -27.42 -7.68 -0.35
CA SER A 90 -26.19 -8.05 0.34
C SER A 90 -25.84 -6.89 1.29
N LEU A 91 -24.96 -7.08 2.28
CA LEU A 91 -24.52 -5.97 3.13
C LEU A 91 -24.00 -4.81 2.28
N ILE A 92 -24.44 -3.59 2.58
CA ILE A 92 -23.80 -2.37 2.13
C ILE A 92 -22.50 -2.25 2.93
N ALA A 93 -21.36 -2.13 2.27
CA ALA A 93 -20.06 -2.14 2.93
C ALA A 93 -19.96 -1.01 3.97
N GLY A 94 -19.44 -1.32 5.16
CA GLY A 94 -19.22 -0.35 6.24
C GLY A 94 -17.85 0.35 6.16
N GLY A 95 -17.60 1.27 7.08
CA GLY A 95 -16.42 2.15 7.06
C GLY A 95 -15.09 1.38 7.10
N VAL A 96 -15.05 0.30 7.87
CA VAL A 96 -13.83 -0.49 8.20
C VAL A 96 -13.05 -1.03 7.00
N LEU A 97 -13.66 -1.18 5.82
CA LEU A 97 -13.01 -1.66 4.59
C LEU A 97 -12.99 -0.64 3.42
N ILE A 98 -13.49 0.59 3.62
CA ILE A 98 -13.72 1.54 2.51
C ILE A 98 -12.64 2.62 2.46
N VAL A 99 -11.86 2.62 1.37
CA VAL A 99 -10.81 3.60 1.03
C VAL A 99 -11.34 5.01 0.66
N LYS A 100 -12.51 5.41 1.18
CA LYS A 100 -13.26 6.60 0.73
C LYS A 100 -14.19 7.22 1.79
N ARG A 101 -13.71 8.30 2.40
CA ARG A 101 -14.48 9.43 3.00
C ARG A 101 -15.42 9.11 4.18
N THR A 102 -15.82 10.18 4.87
CA THR A 102 -17.00 10.19 5.72
C THR A 102 -18.21 9.79 4.90
N GLN A 103 -18.72 8.59 5.19
CA GLN A 103 -19.59 7.90 4.27
C GLN A 103 -21.04 8.35 4.46
N LEU A 104 -21.52 9.20 3.54
CA LEU A 104 -22.94 9.36 3.30
C LEU A 104 -23.41 8.13 2.52
N TYR A 105 -24.02 7.19 3.24
CA TYR A 105 -24.64 6.03 2.65
C TYR A 105 -25.98 6.41 2.01
N SER A 106 -26.34 5.70 0.94
CA SER A 106 -27.65 5.83 0.32
C SER A 106 -28.16 4.50 -0.24
N TRP A 107 -29.47 4.33 -0.25
CA TRP A 107 -30.13 3.21 -0.93
C TRP A 107 -31.46 3.65 -1.54
N PHE A 108 -31.62 3.43 -2.84
CA PHE A 108 -32.84 3.80 -3.58
C PHE A 108 -33.80 2.60 -3.70
N ASP A 109 -35.03 2.82 -3.25
CA ASP A 109 -36.15 1.88 -3.29
C ASP A 109 -37.14 2.27 -4.40
N ALA A 110 -37.08 1.55 -5.52
CA ALA A 110 -38.01 1.72 -6.65
C ALA A 110 -39.47 1.39 -6.30
N ASN A 111 -39.76 0.76 -5.15
CA ASN A 111 -41.11 0.50 -4.65
C ASN A 111 -41.45 1.39 -3.44
N GLY A 112 -40.60 2.36 -3.11
CA GLY A 112 -40.76 3.27 -2.00
C GLY A 112 -41.84 4.32 -2.24
N THR A 113 -42.59 4.66 -1.18
CA THR A 113 -43.67 5.65 -1.20
C THR A 113 -43.66 6.48 0.08
N VAL A 114 -44.43 7.57 0.13
CA VAL A 114 -44.57 8.40 1.35
C VAL A 114 -45.24 7.63 2.51
N ASP A 115 -46.01 6.59 2.21
CA ASP A 115 -46.65 5.69 3.20
C ASP A 115 -45.73 4.54 3.67
N CYS A 116 -44.44 4.61 3.37
CA CYS A 116 -43.42 3.69 3.89
C CYS A 116 -42.69 4.33 5.07
N GLU A 117 -42.14 3.50 5.95
CA GLU A 117 -41.15 3.89 6.95
C GLU A 117 -39.86 3.14 6.64
N TYR A 118 -38.70 3.70 6.98
CA TYR A 118 -37.39 3.09 6.69
C TYR A 118 -36.55 2.92 7.95
N GLU A 119 -35.87 1.78 8.03
CA GLU A 119 -34.99 1.41 9.13
C GLU A 119 -33.64 0.99 8.56
N VAL A 120 -32.55 1.46 9.16
CA VAL A 120 -31.18 1.04 8.83
C VAL A 120 -30.64 0.24 10.01
N GLN A 121 -30.19 -0.98 9.74
CA GLN A 121 -29.54 -1.86 10.70
C GLN A 121 -28.05 -1.91 10.39
N LEU A 122 -27.19 -1.54 11.34
CA LEU A 122 -25.74 -1.74 11.25
C LEU A 122 -25.40 -3.12 11.80
N ILE A 123 -24.43 -3.78 11.17
CA ILE A 123 -23.76 -4.99 11.63
C ILE A 123 -22.30 -4.65 11.93
N ASP A 124 -21.80 -5.02 13.09
CA ASP A 124 -20.40 -4.81 13.49
C ASP A 124 -19.47 -5.98 13.14
N LEU A 125 -18.17 -5.85 13.45
CA LEU A 125 -17.17 -6.90 13.23
C LEU A 125 -17.45 -8.17 14.05
N GLN A 126 -18.18 -8.09 15.17
CA GLN A 126 -18.58 -9.23 15.98
C GLN A 126 -19.86 -9.91 15.44
N GLY A 127 -20.48 -9.33 14.40
CA GLY A 127 -21.74 -9.78 13.82
C GLY A 127 -22.97 -9.42 14.65
N GLU A 128 -22.81 -8.61 15.70
CA GLU A 128 -23.89 -8.05 16.49
C GLU A 128 -24.56 -6.89 15.74
N SER A 129 -25.76 -6.47 16.17
CA SER A 129 -26.52 -5.46 15.45
C SER A 129 -27.52 -4.69 16.30
N ALA A 130 -27.81 -3.45 15.88
CA ALA A 130 -29.02 -2.74 16.26
C ALA A 130 -29.54 -1.90 15.08
N ALA A 131 -30.62 -1.16 15.32
CA ALA A 131 -31.37 -0.44 14.30
C ALA A 131 -31.47 1.06 14.60
N SER A 132 -31.60 1.86 13.53
CA SER A 132 -32.01 3.25 13.61
C SER A 132 -33.45 3.39 14.14
N SER A 133 -33.84 4.61 14.50
CA SER A 133 -35.26 4.96 14.54
C SER A 133 -35.89 4.89 13.14
N LEU A 134 -37.22 4.75 13.07
CA LEU A 134 -37.96 4.66 11.82
C LEU A 134 -38.06 6.03 11.14
N ALA A 135 -37.37 6.18 10.00
CA ALA A 135 -37.37 7.37 9.17
C ALA A 135 -38.64 7.46 8.31
N LYS A 136 -39.33 8.61 8.38
CA LYS A 136 -40.50 8.91 7.54
C LYS A 136 -40.09 9.70 6.30
N PRO A 137 -40.43 9.24 5.07
CA PRO A 137 -40.07 9.94 3.85
C PRO A 137 -40.71 11.33 3.76
N LEU A 138 -39.88 12.34 3.52
CA LEU A 138 -40.36 13.64 3.08
C LEU A 138 -40.74 13.56 1.60
N TRP A 139 -41.92 14.07 1.23
CA TRP A 139 -42.35 14.06 -0.17
C TRP A 139 -41.63 15.15 -0.99
N SER A 140 -40.99 14.74 -2.08
CA SER A 140 -40.39 15.60 -3.09
C SER A 140 -41.21 15.60 -4.38
N ARG A 141 -41.43 16.80 -4.94
CA ARG A 141 -41.98 16.98 -6.29
C ARG A 141 -40.96 16.70 -7.39
N THR A 142 -39.67 16.74 -7.07
CA THR A 142 -38.57 16.39 -7.97
C THR A 142 -38.27 14.89 -7.81
N PRO A 143 -38.13 14.10 -8.89
CA PRO A 143 -37.67 12.72 -8.82
C PRO A 143 -36.36 12.60 -8.03
N VAL A 144 -36.29 11.65 -7.10
CA VAL A 144 -35.05 11.37 -6.35
C VAL A 144 -34.07 10.58 -7.21
N ALA A 145 -32.77 10.75 -6.95
CA ALA A 145 -31.72 10.06 -7.68
C ALA A 145 -31.73 8.55 -7.37
N ASN A 146 -31.48 7.73 -8.39
CA ASN A 146 -31.23 6.29 -8.21
C ASN A 146 -29.77 6.09 -7.77
N GLN A 147 -29.50 6.36 -6.48
CA GLN A 147 -28.21 6.18 -5.84
C GLN A 147 -28.23 4.93 -4.96
N GLN A 148 -27.11 4.22 -4.93
CA GLN A 148 -26.91 2.99 -4.17
C GLN A 148 -25.47 3.00 -3.65
N SER A 149 -25.27 2.81 -2.35
CA SER A 149 -23.95 2.58 -1.77
C SER A 149 -23.36 1.24 -2.19
N LEU A 150 -22.04 1.13 -2.14
CA LEU A 150 -21.32 -0.06 -2.57
C LEU A 150 -21.62 -1.26 -1.65
N LEU A 151 -21.88 -2.41 -2.25
CA LEU A 151 -22.10 -3.67 -1.53
C LEU A 151 -20.76 -4.30 -1.12
N LEU A 152 -20.72 -4.89 0.07
CA LEU A 152 -19.57 -5.62 0.62
C LEU A 152 -19.10 -6.73 -0.33
N SER A 153 -20.05 -7.49 -0.89
CA SER A 153 -19.81 -8.52 -1.92
C SER A 153 -19.39 -7.99 -3.30
N ARG A 154 -19.13 -6.68 -3.44
CA ARG A 154 -18.57 -6.04 -4.66
C ARG A 154 -17.34 -5.18 -4.36
N LEU A 155 -16.91 -5.12 -3.10
CA LEU A 155 -15.77 -4.32 -2.68
C LEU A 155 -14.47 -4.98 -3.15
N GLY A 156 -13.63 -4.20 -3.84
CA GLY A 156 -12.39 -4.66 -4.49
C GLY A 156 -12.53 -5.36 -5.85
N ALA A 157 -13.74 -5.49 -6.41
CA ALA A 157 -13.97 -6.37 -7.58
C ALA A 157 -13.45 -5.88 -8.95
N GLU A 158 -13.06 -4.61 -9.12
CA GLU A 158 -12.83 -3.99 -10.46
C GLU A 158 -11.59 -3.05 -10.54
N ARG A 159 -10.58 -3.16 -9.67
CA ARG A 159 -9.43 -2.22 -9.67
C ARG A 159 -8.06 -2.87 -9.40
N ASN A 160 -7.01 -2.10 -9.68
CA ASN A 160 -5.60 -2.26 -9.26
C ASN A 160 -5.13 -3.69 -8.96
N VAL A 161 -4.86 -4.40 -10.06
CA VAL A 161 -4.26 -5.73 -10.08
C VAL A 161 -2.75 -5.61 -10.20
N SER A 162 -1.99 -6.19 -9.27
CA SER A 162 -0.56 -6.45 -9.48
C SER A 162 -0.34 -7.95 -9.65
N ILE A 163 0.20 -8.33 -10.82
CA ILE A 163 0.60 -9.69 -11.15
C ILE A 163 2.12 -9.70 -11.29
N GLN A 164 2.77 -10.61 -10.56
CA GLN A 164 4.21 -10.81 -10.58
C GLN A 164 4.51 -12.29 -10.86
N ALA A 165 5.38 -12.55 -11.84
CA ALA A 165 6.03 -13.86 -11.95
C ALA A 165 7.16 -13.91 -10.92
N VAL A 166 7.18 -14.94 -10.08
CA VAL A 166 8.14 -15.10 -8.98
C VAL A 166 8.80 -16.48 -9.07
N LEU A 167 10.14 -16.50 -9.05
CA LEU A 167 10.91 -17.75 -9.04
C LEU A 167 11.11 -18.27 -7.61
N THR A 168 10.30 -19.25 -7.22
CA THR A 168 10.47 -20.00 -5.98
C THR A 168 11.57 -21.06 -6.13
N ASP A 169 12.74 -20.86 -5.52
CA ASP A 169 13.72 -21.95 -5.34
C ASP A 169 13.25 -22.90 -4.22
N SER A 170 13.51 -24.20 -4.34
CA SER A 170 12.92 -25.21 -3.46
C SER A 170 13.37 -25.13 -2.00
N ASP A 171 14.49 -24.45 -1.73
CA ASP A 171 15.02 -24.20 -0.39
C ASP A 171 14.57 -22.85 0.21
N GLN A 172 13.88 -21.98 -0.55
CA GLN A 172 13.54 -20.60 -0.13
C GLN A 172 12.23 -20.44 0.65
N VAL A 173 11.44 -21.50 0.82
CA VAL A 173 10.12 -21.50 1.53
C VAL A 173 10.24 -21.28 3.06
N LYS A 174 11.35 -20.70 3.52
CA LYS A 174 11.61 -20.27 4.90
C LYS A 174 12.12 -18.83 5.02
N SER A 175 12.24 -18.10 3.91
CA SER A 175 12.80 -16.75 3.91
C SER A 175 12.03 -15.74 3.05
N GLU A 176 10.70 -15.89 2.97
CA GLU A 176 9.81 -14.72 2.93
C GLU A 176 9.77 -14.08 4.34
N ARG A 177 10.96 -13.66 4.80
CA ARG A 177 11.05 -12.64 5.84
C ARG A 177 10.69 -11.31 5.19
N SER A 178 10.03 -10.47 5.97
CA SER A 178 9.69 -9.11 5.60
C SER A 178 10.86 -8.38 4.94
N ASN A 179 10.61 -7.71 3.82
CA ASN A 179 11.45 -6.60 3.34
C ASN A 179 11.27 -5.33 4.21
N SER A 180 11.10 -5.54 5.52
CA SER A 180 11.49 -4.57 6.55
C SER A 180 12.96 -4.26 6.32
N ALA A 181 13.31 -2.99 6.13
CA ALA A 181 14.67 -2.59 5.79
C ALA A 181 15.69 -3.23 6.75
N GLU A 182 16.58 -4.09 6.22
CA GLU A 182 17.63 -4.69 7.04
C GLU A 182 18.47 -3.58 7.67
N ALA A 183 18.75 -3.71 8.98
CA ALA A 183 19.31 -2.65 9.79
C ALA A 183 20.57 -2.05 9.13
N VAL A 184 20.43 -0.80 8.68
CA VAL A 184 21.42 -0.11 7.84
C VAL A 184 22.79 -0.14 8.50
N SER A 185 23.77 -0.72 7.80
CA SER A 185 25.14 -0.71 8.28
C SER A 185 25.67 0.72 8.34
N THR A 186 26.40 1.06 9.39
CA THR A 186 26.99 2.41 9.53
C THR A 186 28.02 2.73 8.45
N ALA A 187 28.53 1.71 7.73
CA ALA A 187 29.37 1.87 6.55
C ALA A 187 28.55 2.33 5.32
N SER A 188 27.46 1.64 4.99
CA SER A 188 26.66 1.92 3.78
C SER A 188 25.98 3.30 3.82
N LEU A 189 25.65 3.82 5.00
CA LEU A 189 25.13 5.18 5.13
C LEU A 189 26.20 6.26 4.84
N ALA A 190 27.46 6.02 5.24
CA ALA A 190 28.55 6.94 4.94
C ALA A 190 28.90 6.97 3.44
N ASP A 191 28.80 5.82 2.76
CA ASP A 191 28.92 5.75 1.30
C ASP A 191 27.73 6.45 0.60
N GLN A 192 26.49 6.30 1.11
CA GLN A 192 25.34 7.05 0.58
C GLN A 192 25.52 8.56 0.73
N TRP A 193 26.03 9.04 1.87
CA TRP A 193 26.36 10.46 2.05
C TRP A 193 27.42 10.96 1.06
N ALA A 194 28.37 10.12 0.64
CA ALA A 194 29.33 10.48 -0.40
C ALA A 194 28.67 10.59 -1.79
N ILE A 195 27.66 9.76 -2.07
CA ILE A 195 26.87 9.78 -3.32
C ILE A 195 25.91 10.99 -3.34
N ALA A 196 25.19 11.26 -2.25
CA ALA A 196 24.23 12.36 -2.14
C ALA A 196 24.90 13.75 -2.06
N ASN A 197 26.14 13.85 -1.59
CA ASN A 197 26.92 15.09 -1.54
C ASN A 197 27.65 15.42 -2.87
N GLN A 198 27.21 14.86 -4.00
CA GLN A 198 27.71 15.20 -5.35
C GLN A 198 26.62 15.12 -6.43
N PRO A 199 26.81 15.79 -7.60
CA PRO A 199 25.87 15.66 -8.71
C PRO A 199 25.79 14.21 -9.18
N ALA A 200 24.58 13.65 -9.11
CA ALA A 200 24.29 12.25 -9.38
C ALA A 200 22.92 12.14 -10.05
N LEU A 201 22.77 11.24 -11.02
CA LEU A 201 21.46 10.98 -11.62
C LEU A 201 20.73 9.92 -10.79
N LYS A 202 19.65 10.32 -10.13
CA LYS A 202 18.64 9.43 -9.53
C LYS A 202 17.79 8.84 -10.67
N ILE A 203 17.66 7.53 -10.68
CA ILE A 203 16.92 6.74 -11.68
C ILE A 203 15.84 5.94 -10.94
N GLY A 204 14.57 6.24 -11.20
CA GLY A 204 13.44 5.54 -10.58
C GLY A 204 13.10 4.22 -11.30
N VAL A 205 13.19 3.10 -10.60
CA VAL A 205 12.90 1.74 -11.12
C VAL A 205 11.72 1.13 -10.37
N ARG A 206 10.66 0.77 -11.10
CA ARG A 206 9.38 0.26 -10.54
C ARG A 206 9.13 -1.24 -10.73
N SER A 207 9.95 -1.92 -11.52
CA SER A 207 9.74 -3.33 -11.85
C SER A 207 11.05 -3.99 -12.24
N SER A 208 11.12 -5.32 -12.06
CA SER A 208 12.26 -6.11 -12.53
C SER A 208 12.36 -6.09 -14.05
N GLY A 209 13.51 -5.69 -14.60
CA GLY A 209 13.70 -5.63 -16.04
C GLY A 209 15.06 -5.10 -16.48
N TRP A 210 15.27 -5.11 -17.79
CA TRP A 210 16.50 -4.63 -18.41
C TRP A 210 16.33 -3.17 -18.87
N TYR A 211 16.89 -2.25 -18.11
CA TYR A 211 16.77 -0.82 -18.34
C TYR A 211 17.82 -0.33 -19.35
N HIS A 212 17.45 0.67 -20.14
CA HIS A 212 18.30 1.35 -21.11
C HIS A 212 18.05 2.85 -21.00
N ILE A 213 19.12 3.65 -20.91
CA ILE A 213 19.04 5.11 -20.85
C ILE A 213 20.08 5.67 -21.82
N THR A 214 19.61 6.44 -22.80
CA THR A 214 20.45 7.03 -23.85
C THR A 214 21.14 8.31 -23.36
N GLN A 215 22.26 8.68 -23.97
CA GLN A 215 22.98 9.92 -23.66
C GLN A 215 22.10 11.17 -23.76
N PRO A 216 21.19 11.33 -24.76
CA PRO A 216 20.24 12.43 -24.78
C PRO A 216 19.28 12.47 -23.57
N GLU A 217 18.88 11.32 -23.02
CA GLU A 217 18.04 11.25 -21.82
C GLU A 217 18.82 11.58 -20.54
N LEU A 218 20.07 11.11 -20.43
CA LEU A 218 21.00 11.52 -19.36
C LEU A 218 21.19 13.05 -19.36
N ALA A 219 21.49 13.62 -20.53
CA ALA A 219 21.72 15.06 -20.69
C ALA A 219 20.43 15.88 -20.49
N ALA A 220 19.27 15.38 -20.92
CA ALA A 220 17.97 16.04 -20.69
C ALA A 220 17.57 16.04 -19.21
N ALA A 221 17.98 15.02 -18.44
CA ALA A 221 17.84 14.98 -16.99
C ALA A 221 18.90 15.84 -16.25
N GLY A 222 19.83 16.48 -16.97
CA GLY A 222 20.87 17.36 -16.43
C GLY A 222 22.16 16.67 -15.99
N PHE A 223 22.36 15.38 -16.30
CA PHE A 223 23.59 14.67 -15.98
C PHE A 223 24.74 15.07 -16.91
N ASP A 224 25.96 15.20 -16.36
CA ASP A 224 27.16 15.52 -17.13
C ASP A 224 27.66 14.30 -17.90
N THR A 225 27.38 14.26 -19.20
CA THR A 225 27.82 13.19 -20.12
C THR A 225 29.20 13.45 -20.73
N THR A 226 29.91 14.52 -20.33
CA THR A 226 31.27 14.84 -20.83
C THR A 226 32.39 14.16 -20.04
N GLY A 227 32.04 13.52 -18.92
CA GLY A 227 32.94 12.68 -18.14
C GLY A 227 33.38 11.40 -18.88
N GLU A 228 34.47 10.81 -18.40
CA GLU A 228 35.07 9.58 -18.94
C GLU A 228 34.14 8.37 -18.74
N ALA A 229 33.67 7.76 -19.83
CA ALA A 229 32.68 6.68 -19.81
C ALA A 229 33.14 5.43 -19.04
N ALA A 230 34.46 5.16 -18.97
CA ALA A 230 35.01 4.12 -18.10
C ALA A 230 34.72 4.36 -16.61
N ASN A 231 34.71 5.63 -16.18
CA ASN A 231 34.54 6.05 -14.80
C ASN A 231 33.07 6.23 -14.37
N LEU A 232 32.11 5.98 -15.26
CA LEU A 232 30.70 5.90 -14.87
C LEU A 232 30.49 4.73 -13.89
N ARG A 233 29.83 5.00 -12.76
CA ARG A 233 29.52 4.04 -11.69
C ARG A 233 28.03 4.11 -11.33
N LEU A 234 27.38 2.97 -11.12
CA LEU A 234 25.95 2.85 -10.82
C LEU A 234 25.77 2.15 -9.47
N PHE A 235 24.93 2.71 -8.60
CA PHE A 235 24.70 2.20 -7.25
C PHE A 235 23.21 1.97 -6.97
N VAL A 236 22.93 1.03 -6.05
CA VAL A 236 21.61 0.83 -5.44
C VAL A 236 21.80 0.59 -3.95
N SER A 237 21.09 1.33 -3.09
CA SER A 237 21.29 1.28 -1.63
C SER A 237 22.77 1.34 -1.21
N ALA A 238 23.51 2.32 -1.75
CA ALA A 238 24.96 2.52 -1.69
C ALA A 238 25.87 1.36 -2.19
N ASN A 239 25.32 0.25 -2.67
CA ASN A 239 26.09 -0.84 -3.25
C ASN A 239 26.30 -0.61 -4.75
N GLU A 240 27.55 -0.56 -5.22
CA GLU A 240 27.85 -0.46 -6.65
C GLU A 240 27.41 -1.73 -7.38
N ILE A 241 26.75 -1.60 -8.53
CA ILE A 241 26.28 -2.72 -9.36
C ILE A 241 26.95 -2.72 -10.74
N ALA A 242 27.02 -3.90 -11.36
CA ALA A 242 27.46 -4.03 -12.74
C ALA A 242 26.43 -3.43 -13.72
N MET A 243 26.90 -2.58 -14.63
CA MET A 243 26.14 -2.06 -15.77
C MET A 243 26.90 -2.26 -17.08
N ARG A 244 26.22 -2.05 -18.21
CA ARG A 244 26.83 -1.96 -19.53
C ARG A 244 26.83 -0.50 -19.97
N VAL A 245 27.91 -0.06 -20.60
CA VAL A 245 27.98 1.20 -21.33
C VAL A 245 28.22 0.85 -22.80
N SER A 246 27.74 1.66 -23.74
CA SER A 246 27.93 1.41 -25.19
C SER A 246 29.39 1.51 -25.65
N HIS A 247 30.25 2.22 -24.90
CA HIS A 247 31.69 2.32 -25.11
C HIS A 247 32.43 2.48 -23.78
N ASP A 248 33.72 2.09 -23.76
CA ASP A 248 34.54 2.06 -22.54
C ASP A 248 35.65 3.14 -22.51
N SER A 249 35.58 4.19 -23.36
CA SER A 249 36.55 5.31 -23.28
C SER A 249 36.06 6.62 -23.92
N GLY A 250 36.40 7.76 -23.31
CA GLY A 250 36.00 9.11 -23.72
C GLY A 250 34.60 9.53 -23.23
N PRO A 251 34.07 10.69 -23.66
CA PRO A 251 32.73 11.16 -23.33
C PRO A 251 31.64 10.41 -24.11
N LEU A 252 30.44 10.30 -23.56
CA LEU A 252 29.28 9.71 -24.24
C LEU A 252 28.83 10.57 -25.43
N GLY A 253 28.69 9.98 -26.61
CA GLY A 253 28.10 10.61 -27.79
C GLY A 253 26.58 10.45 -27.88
N ALA A 254 25.93 11.12 -28.83
CA ALA A 254 24.46 11.13 -28.95
C ALA A 254 23.82 9.77 -29.33
N SER A 255 24.62 8.77 -29.69
CA SER A 255 24.20 7.38 -29.93
C SER A 255 24.51 6.43 -28.76
N ASP A 256 25.17 6.92 -27.72
CA ASP A 256 25.66 6.14 -26.60
C ASP A 256 24.61 5.99 -25.49
N PHE A 257 24.79 4.99 -24.63
CA PHE A 257 23.79 4.60 -23.63
C PHE A 257 24.42 3.86 -22.44
N VAL A 258 23.64 3.80 -21.36
CA VAL A 258 23.85 2.91 -20.21
C VAL A 258 22.71 1.88 -20.18
N GLU A 259 23.04 0.60 -19.98
CA GLU A 259 22.05 -0.47 -19.73
C GLU A 259 22.36 -1.21 -18.42
N PHE A 260 21.33 -1.64 -17.69
CA PHE A 260 21.49 -2.41 -16.44
C PHE A 260 20.24 -3.25 -16.11
N TRP A 261 20.40 -4.23 -15.22
CA TRP A 261 19.26 -4.91 -14.60
C TRP A 261 18.76 -4.09 -13.41
N GLY A 262 17.53 -3.58 -13.50
CA GLY A 262 16.84 -2.89 -12.42
C GLY A 262 15.79 -3.79 -11.78
N GLU A 263 15.57 -3.64 -10.48
CA GLU A 263 14.49 -4.29 -9.72
C GLU A 263 13.71 -3.23 -8.94
N GLY A 264 12.38 -3.34 -8.94
CA GLY A 264 11.49 -2.45 -8.20
C GLY A 264 11.34 -2.87 -6.73
N LEU A 265 10.65 -2.03 -5.95
CA LEU A 265 10.25 -2.36 -4.59
C LEU A 265 8.76 -2.73 -4.52
N ASP A 266 8.37 -3.34 -3.40
CA ASP A 266 6.97 -3.56 -3.06
C ASP A 266 6.77 -3.36 -1.55
N THR A 267 7.02 -2.13 -1.07
CA THR A 267 6.80 -1.75 0.35
C THR A 267 5.48 -1.00 0.51
N ALA A 268 5.04 -0.76 1.75
CA ALA A 268 3.88 0.09 2.00
C ALA A 268 4.04 1.52 1.43
N THR A 269 5.27 2.07 1.45
CA THR A 269 5.53 3.46 1.07
C THR A 269 5.90 3.67 -0.40
N THR A 270 6.51 2.68 -1.08
CA THR A 270 7.02 2.87 -2.45
C THR A 270 7.03 1.58 -3.29
N ASP A 271 6.76 1.74 -4.59
CA ASP A 271 7.05 0.75 -5.64
C ASP A 271 8.43 0.95 -6.29
N THR A 272 9.05 2.09 -6.01
CA THR A 272 10.22 2.60 -6.72
C THR A 272 11.48 2.39 -5.90
N GLN A 273 12.40 1.57 -6.43
CA GLN A 273 13.80 1.57 -6.03
C GLN A 273 14.50 2.74 -6.73
N VAL A 274 15.36 3.48 -6.01
CA VAL A 274 16.23 4.49 -6.63
C VAL A 274 17.61 3.89 -6.90
N TYR A 275 18.06 4.07 -8.13
CA TYR A 275 19.41 3.78 -8.60
C TYR A 275 20.16 5.10 -8.84
N TRP A 276 21.47 5.09 -8.65
CA TRP A 276 22.31 6.30 -8.59
C TRP A 276 23.49 6.20 -9.54
N LEU A 277 23.46 6.94 -10.66
CA LEU A 277 24.57 7.00 -11.63
C LEU A 277 25.45 8.23 -11.33
N VAL A 278 26.77 8.03 -11.28
CA VAL A 278 27.75 9.09 -10.96
C VAL A 278 28.97 9.05 -11.88
N ASN A 279 29.56 10.22 -12.12
CA ASN A 279 30.90 10.36 -12.69
C ASN A 279 31.93 10.09 -11.58
N GLY A 280 32.49 8.87 -11.57
CA GLY A 280 33.47 8.45 -10.57
C GLY A 280 34.89 8.97 -10.82
N SER A 281 35.76 8.78 -9.83
CA SER A 281 37.21 9.00 -9.93
C SER A 281 37.99 7.75 -10.34
N GLN A 282 37.32 6.61 -10.53
CA GLN A 282 37.87 5.30 -10.84
C GLN A 282 36.90 4.55 -11.79
N PRO A 283 37.37 3.56 -12.58
CA PRO A 283 36.51 2.76 -13.43
C PRO A 283 35.43 2.02 -12.63
N GLY A 284 34.21 1.99 -13.17
CA GLY A 284 33.08 1.32 -12.52
C GLY A 284 32.95 -0.16 -12.84
N LYS A 285 32.12 -0.87 -12.07
CA LYS A 285 31.73 -2.25 -12.41
C LYS A 285 31.11 -2.31 -13.82
N ARG A 286 31.44 -3.38 -14.57
CA ARG A 286 30.88 -3.65 -15.90
C ARG A 286 30.30 -5.07 -15.98
N ILE A 287 29.21 -5.23 -16.71
CA ILE A 287 28.59 -6.54 -16.96
C ILE A 287 29.53 -7.37 -17.82
N ALA A 288 29.92 -8.55 -17.32
CA ALA A 288 30.87 -9.43 -18.00
C ALA A 288 30.14 -10.39 -18.95
N ILE A 289 30.63 -10.49 -20.19
CA ILE A 289 30.21 -11.53 -21.14
C ILE A 289 30.97 -12.82 -20.80
N LYS A 290 30.22 -13.90 -20.59
CA LYS A 290 30.73 -15.18 -20.11
C LYS A 290 30.66 -16.25 -21.20
N ALA A 291 31.71 -16.32 -22.00
CA ALA A 291 31.92 -17.38 -22.98
C ALA A 291 32.05 -18.75 -22.29
N GLU A 292 30.96 -19.51 -22.22
CA GLU A 292 30.97 -20.88 -21.69
C GLU A 292 31.56 -21.81 -22.75
N LEU A 293 32.69 -22.47 -22.45
CA LEU A 293 33.50 -23.18 -23.44
C LEU A 293 32.67 -24.20 -24.26
N HIS A 294 32.63 -24.00 -25.58
CA HIS A 294 32.18 -25.03 -26.50
C HIS A 294 33.10 -26.25 -26.42
N THR A 295 32.66 -27.32 -25.76
CA THR A 295 33.28 -28.64 -25.88
C THR A 295 32.88 -29.29 -27.21
N LEU A 296 33.28 -28.66 -28.31
CA LEU A 296 33.42 -29.36 -29.60
C LEU A 296 34.49 -30.43 -29.40
N GLY A 297 34.10 -31.70 -29.45
CA GLY A 297 35.05 -32.80 -29.33
C GLY A 297 35.97 -32.84 -30.55
N ASP A 298 37.28 -32.80 -30.32
CA ASP A 298 38.29 -32.94 -31.38
C ASP A 298 38.12 -34.26 -32.14
N VAL A 299 37.49 -34.18 -33.32
CA VAL A 299 37.61 -35.21 -34.35
C VAL A 299 38.78 -34.79 -35.24
N PRO A 300 39.96 -35.45 -35.15
CA PRO A 300 41.12 -35.04 -35.91
C PRO A 300 40.88 -35.21 -37.41
N VAL A 301 40.76 -34.10 -38.13
CA VAL A 301 40.64 -34.10 -39.59
C VAL A 301 41.95 -34.63 -40.19
N GLN A 302 41.91 -35.86 -40.67
CA GLN A 302 43.06 -36.53 -41.26
C GLN A 302 43.43 -35.85 -42.59
N ALA A 303 44.55 -35.12 -42.60
CA ALA A 303 45.02 -34.43 -43.80
C ALA A 303 45.39 -35.44 -44.92
N PRO A 304 44.99 -35.19 -46.18
CA PRO A 304 45.41 -36.01 -47.31
C PRO A 304 46.91 -35.79 -47.63
N PRO A 305 47.64 -36.82 -48.11
CA PRO A 305 49.07 -36.71 -48.41
C PRO A 305 49.36 -35.85 -49.66
N PRO A 306 50.56 -35.26 -49.77
CA PRO A 306 50.95 -34.41 -50.90
C PRO A 306 51.17 -35.20 -52.20
N ALA A 307 51.01 -34.51 -53.34
CA ALA A 307 50.87 -35.12 -54.66
C ALA A 307 52.19 -35.33 -55.43
N THR A 308 52.17 -36.35 -56.30
CA THR A 308 52.90 -36.50 -57.59
C THR A 308 52.23 -37.69 -58.31
N THR A 309 52.15 -37.81 -59.65
CA THR A 309 52.94 -37.25 -60.75
C THR A 309 52.08 -36.68 -61.89
N SER A 310 52.72 -36.03 -62.86
CA SER A 310 52.11 -35.49 -64.09
C SER A 310 52.10 -36.48 -65.26
N ASN A 311 51.14 -36.33 -66.17
CA ASN A 311 51.39 -36.43 -67.62
C ASN A 311 50.27 -35.74 -68.41
N ALA A 312 50.55 -35.35 -69.66
CA ALA A 312 49.76 -34.39 -70.44
C ALA A 312 48.99 -35.02 -71.62
N ILE A 313 48.11 -34.22 -72.25
CA ILE A 313 47.91 -34.12 -73.72
C ILE A 313 47.03 -32.89 -74.04
N VAL A 314 47.15 -32.33 -75.25
CA VAL A 314 46.51 -31.07 -75.67
C VAL A 314 45.75 -31.22 -77.00
N ALA A 315 44.47 -30.79 -77.01
CA ALA A 315 43.60 -30.51 -78.18
C ALA A 315 43.22 -31.74 -79.09
N ALA A 316 42.28 -31.67 -80.04
CA ALA A 316 41.54 -30.54 -80.65
C ALA A 316 40.23 -30.96 -81.39
N ARG A 317 39.42 -29.96 -81.83
CA ARG A 317 38.42 -29.98 -82.96
C ARG A 317 37.10 -30.77 -82.75
N PHE A 318 35.96 -30.51 -83.43
CA PHE A 318 35.37 -29.41 -84.25
C PHE A 318 33.80 -29.55 -84.16
N TRP A 319 32.89 -28.65 -84.57
CA TRP A 319 32.65 -28.00 -85.88
C TRP A 319 31.62 -26.82 -85.77
N PHE A 320 31.29 -26.16 -86.90
CA PHE A 320 30.39 -24.97 -87.08
C PHE A 320 29.33 -25.27 -88.20
N PRO A 321 28.34 -24.42 -88.64
CA PRO A 321 28.38 -22.92 -88.73
C PRO A 321 27.06 -22.05 -88.71
N ASN A 322 27.26 -20.73 -88.50
CA ASN A 322 26.58 -19.51 -89.06
C ASN A 322 25.03 -19.32 -88.95
N LEU A 323 24.42 -18.12 -89.07
CA LEU A 323 24.79 -16.71 -89.40
C LEU A 323 24.17 -15.73 -88.35
N ALA A 324 24.39 -14.41 -88.27
CA ALA A 324 25.51 -13.47 -88.57
C ALA A 324 25.02 -12.01 -88.27
N ILE A 325 25.94 -11.00 -88.24
CA ILE A 325 25.67 -9.53 -88.27
C ILE A 325 25.09 -8.94 -86.95
N LEU A 326 25.53 -7.81 -86.35
CA LEU A 326 26.66 -6.87 -86.63
C LEU A 326 27.32 -6.37 -85.30
N VAL A 327 27.77 -5.09 -85.22
CA VAL A 327 28.72 -4.52 -84.23
C VAL A 327 28.47 -3.00 -84.02
N ALA A 328 29.01 -2.44 -82.91
CA ALA A 328 29.36 -1.02 -82.60
C ALA A 328 28.45 -0.29 -81.59
N ALA A 329 28.92 0.66 -80.75
CA ALA A 329 30.27 0.96 -80.22
C ALA A 329 30.17 1.91 -79.00
N THR A 330 31.26 2.13 -78.26
CA THR A 330 31.39 3.04 -77.09
C THR A 330 32.73 3.81 -77.15
N PRO A 331 33.04 4.77 -76.24
CA PRO A 331 32.24 5.82 -75.58
C PRO A 331 32.85 7.24 -75.75
N GLN A 332 32.20 8.32 -75.26
CA GLN A 332 32.75 9.66 -74.87
C GLN A 332 31.58 10.64 -74.55
N SER A 333 31.70 11.83 -73.91
CA SER A 333 32.55 12.37 -72.79
C SER A 333 32.19 13.87 -72.51
N VAL A 334 32.89 14.53 -71.57
CA VAL A 334 32.95 16.01 -71.32
C VAL A 334 31.85 16.62 -70.40
N THR A 335 32.15 17.82 -69.88
CA THR A 335 31.63 18.49 -68.67
C THR A 335 31.20 19.96 -68.92
N ASN A 336 30.74 20.66 -67.86
CA ASN A 336 30.50 22.12 -67.77
C ASN A 336 29.26 22.67 -68.55
N ASP A 337 28.69 23.85 -68.23
CA ASP A 337 29.14 24.97 -67.38
C ASP A 337 27.99 25.69 -66.61
N GLN A 338 28.28 26.75 -65.84
CA GLN A 338 27.29 27.62 -65.16
C GLN A 338 26.96 28.93 -65.92
N VAL A 339 25.84 29.61 -65.58
CA VAL A 339 25.75 31.04 -65.08
C VAL A 339 24.36 31.72 -65.29
N ARG A 340 23.76 32.17 -64.16
CA ARG A 340 22.83 33.32 -63.88
C ARG A 340 21.66 33.78 -64.81
N GLU A 341 20.48 33.99 -64.21
CA GLU A 341 19.92 35.26 -63.63
C GLU A 341 18.49 34.97 -63.05
N ALA A 342 17.64 35.90 -62.56
CA ALA A 342 17.76 36.74 -61.35
C ALA A 342 16.40 37.41 -60.95
N LYS A 343 16.35 38.03 -59.74
CA LYS A 343 15.23 38.82 -59.11
C LYS A 343 14.02 37.98 -58.60
N SER A 344 13.25 38.35 -57.57
CA SER A 344 13.19 39.56 -56.70
C SER A 344 12.87 39.24 -55.20
N ARG A 345 12.90 40.27 -54.32
CA ARG A 345 12.51 40.22 -52.87
C ARG A 345 10.97 40.36 -52.70
N SER A 346 10.29 40.34 -51.52
CA SER A 346 10.53 40.46 -50.05
C SER A 346 9.23 40.05 -49.31
N ARG A 347 9.02 39.98 -47.98
CA ARG A 347 9.71 39.74 -46.68
C ARG A 347 8.63 40.06 -45.59
N GLU A 348 8.75 39.50 -44.38
CA GLU A 348 8.13 39.93 -43.09
C GLU A 348 6.69 39.48 -42.68
N GLU A 349 6.64 38.92 -41.46
CA GLU A 349 5.50 38.82 -40.50
C GLU A 349 5.45 40.13 -39.63
N PRO A 350 4.67 40.34 -38.52
CA PRO A 350 3.91 39.39 -37.67
C PRO A 350 2.64 39.92 -36.90
N LYS A 351 2.19 39.12 -35.89
CA LYS A 351 1.52 39.47 -34.61
C LYS A 351 0.02 39.86 -34.51
N ILE A 352 -0.68 39.08 -33.66
CA ILE A 352 -1.49 39.44 -32.46
C ILE A 352 -2.51 40.61 -32.54
N VAL A 353 -3.78 40.33 -32.21
CA VAL A 353 -4.59 41.03 -31.16
C VAL A 353 -5.89 40.26 -30.86
N SER A 354 -6.50 40.48 -29.69
CA SER A 354 -7.66 39.74 -29.16
C SER A 354 -8.85 40.64 -28.79
N SER A 355 -10.07 40.11 -28.95
CA SER A 355 -11.32 40.60 -28.35
C SER A 355 -12.48 39.63 -28.65
N ASN A 356 -13.61 39.57 -27.95
CA ASN A 356 -14.02 39.68 -26.54
C ASN A 356 -15.57 39.61 -26.58
N THR A 357 -16.20 39.23 -25.46
CA THR A 357 -17.64 39.47 -25.12
C THR A 357 -18.74 38.48 -25.59
N LEU A 358 -19.56 38.15 -24.59
CA LEU A 358 -20.89 37.49 -24.52
C LEU A 358 -22.03 38.42 -25.07
N PRO A 359 -23.35 38.04 -25.17
CA PRO A 359 -24.08 37.20 -24.20
C PRO A 359 -25.36 36.40 -24.60
N ALA A 360 -25.87 35.69 -23.58
CA ALA A 360 -27.28 35.45 -23.23
C ALA A 360 -28.17 34.39 -23.94
N GLN A 361 -28.87 33.65 -23.07
CA GLN A 361 -30.06 32.80 -23.23
C GLN A 361 -31.35 33.65 -23.47
N PRO A 362 -32.57 33.12 -23.79
CA PRO A 362 -33.21 32.00 -23.07
C PRO A 362 -34.26 31.07 -23.75
N ALA A 363 -34.57 29.97 -23.04
CA ALA A 363 -35.87 29.31 -22.79
C ALA A 363 -36.85 28.84 -23.91
N ALA A 364 -37.17 27.52 -23.83
CA ALA A 364 -38.53 26.92 -23.82
C ALA A 364 -39.43 27.02 -25.10
N GLU A 365 -40.49 26.21 -25.34
CA GLU A 365 -41.05 25.01 -24.69
C GLU A 365 -41.96 24.19 -25.66
N THR A 366 -42.66 23.16 -25.14
CA THR A 366 -43.89 22.49 -25.65
C THR A 366 -43.86 21.40 -26.76
N LYS A 367 -44.46 20.26 -26.38
CA LYS A 367 -45.09 19.14 -27.14
C LYS A 367 -46.50 19.56 -27.66
N PRO A 368 -47.27 18.80 -28.50
CA PRO A 368 -47.57 17.34 -28.44
C PRO A 368 -47.67 16.65 -29.85
N THR A 369 -48.36 15.54 -30.18
CA THR A 369 -49.44 14.74 -29.52
C THR A 369 -49.53 13.26 -29.99
N THR A 370 -49.94 12.40 -29.04
CA THR A 370 -50.68 11.10 -29.08
C THR A 370 -51.29 10.50 -30.38
N PHE A 371 -51.32 9.16 -30.53
CA PHE A 371 -52.49 8.30 -30.14
C PHE A 371 -52.33 6.76 -30.38
N SER A 372 -52.84 5.95 -29.42
CA SER A 372 -53.63 4.68 -29.56
C SER A 372 -53.08 3.38 -30.22
N ASN A 373 -53.54 2.14 -29.91
CA ASN A 373 -54.02 1.47 -28.65
C ASN A 373 -54.34 -0.05 -28.89
N ARG A 374 -54.30 -0.88 -27.82
CA ARG A 374 -55.08 -2.13 -27.54
C ARG A 374 -55.13 -3.40 -28.47
N SER A 375 -54.66 -4.53 -27.89
CA SER A 375 -55.42 -5.78 -27.55
C SER A 375 -55.61 -6.99 -28.51
N ALA A 376 -55.73 -8.18 -27.86
CA ALA A 376 -56.35 -9.48 -28.29
C ALA A 376 -55.56 -10.41 -29.27
N GLU A 377 -55.70 -11.75 -29.31
CA GLU A 377 -55.98 -12.80 -28.28
C GLU A 377 -55.67 -14.24 -28.86
N ARG A 378 -55.59 -15.29 -28.02
CA ARG A 378 -55.90 -16.73 -28.27
C ARG A 378 -55.02 -17.70 -29.13
N SER A 379 -54.30 -18.56 -28.40
CA SER A 379 -54.41 -20.05 -28.36
C SER A 379 -54.19 -20.99 -29.58
N ARG A 380 -53.27 -21.97 -29.43
CA ARG A 380 -53.39 -23.46 -29.55
C ARG A 380 -51.96 -24.05 -29.41
N ASP A 381 -51.58 -24.94 -28.49
CA ASP A 381 -52.14 -26.19 -27.94
C ASP A 381 -51.85 -27.45 -28.81
N PHE A 382 -50.91 -28.31 -28.34
CA PHE A 382 -50.91 -29.77 -28.57
C PHE A 382 -49.83 -30.52 -27.75
N SER A 383 -50.20 -31.64 -27.13
CA SER A 383 -49.37 -32.74 -26.57
C SER A 383 -50.29 -33.93 -26.25
N PRO A 384 -49.86 -35.21 -26.28
CA PRO A 384 -49.64 -35.92 -25.00
C PRO A 384 -48.76 -37.21 -25.02
N ARG A 385 -48.62 -37.82 -23.81
CA ARG A 385 -48.25 -39.22 -23.46
C ARG A 385 -46.76 -39.57 -23.23
N SER A 386 -46.39 -40.40 -22.24
CA SER A 386 -47.13 -40.89 -21.04
C SER A 386 -46.28 -41.72 -20.06
N ALA A 387 -46.65 -41.70 -18.75
CA ALA A 387 -46.50 -42.77 -17.74
C ALA A 387 -45.08 -43.11 -17.19
N SER A 388 -44.89 -43.52 -15.91
CA SER A 388 -45.78 -43.53 -14.72
C SER A 388 -45.05 -43.89 -13.40
N SER A 389 -45.47 -43.32 -12.25
CA SER A 389 -45.56 -43.87 -10.86
C SER A 389 -44.39 -44.66 -10.21
N ARG A 390 -44.17 -44.76 -8.88
CA ARG A 390 -44.96 -44.52 -7.63
C ARG A 390 -43.93 -44.38 -6.47
N SER A 391 -43.94 -43.34 -5.61
CA SER A 391 -44.69 -43.20 -4.34
C SER A 391 -44.17 -43.95 -3.09
N THR A 392 -43.65 -43.19 -2.10
CA THR A 392 -43.81 -43.37 -0.60
C THR A 392 -43.25 -44.66 0.08
N ASN A 393 -42.89 -44.74 1.38
CA ASN A 393 -43.25 -43.95 2.57
C ASN A 393 -42.34 -44.21 3.81
N LYS A 394 -42.40 -43.32 4.83
CA LYS A 394 -42.20 -43.52 6.30
C LYS A 394 -40.87 -44.06 6.93
N SER A 395 -40.43 -43.32 7.96
CA SER A 395 -39.70 -43.80 9.17
C SER A 395 -40.68 -44.35 10.24
N PRO A 396 -40.27 -45.02 11.36
CA PRO A 396 -39.63 -44.34 12.52
C PRO A 396 -38.72 -45.17 13.49
N SER A 397 -37.97 -44.43 14.33
CA SER A 397 -37.59 -44.62 15.77
C SER A 397 -37.11 -45.94 16.44
N SER A 398 -36.17 -45.73 17.38
CA SER A 398 -36.03 -46.25 18.78
C SER A 398 -35.16 -47.49 19.15
N ASP A 399 -34.07 -47.17 19.89
CA ASP A 399 -33.52 -47.77 21.12
C ASP A 399 -32.78 -49.14 21.19
N ARG A 400 -31.53 -49.06 21.73
CA ARG A 400 -30.88 -49.79 22.86
C ARG A 400 -31.00 -51.35 22.94
N LYS A 401 -29.99 -52.11 23.39
CA LYS A 401 -28.88 -51.81 24.33
C LYS A 401 -27.80 -52.93 24.32
N ASP A 402 -26.54 -52.61 24.71
CA ASP A 402 -25.71 -53.31 25.74
C ASP A 402 -24.17 -53.25 25.53
N SER A 403 -23.43 -53.50 26.62
CA SER A 403 -21.98 -53.40 26.88
C SER A 403 -21.64 -54.37 28.05
N PRO A 404 -20.38 -54.70 28.45
CA PRO A 404 -19.08 -53.99 28.30
C PRO A 404 -17.92 -54.93 27.83
N GLY A 405 -16.60 -54.69 27.95
CA GLY A 405 -15.80 -53.63 28.60
C GLY A 405 -14.27 -53.77 28.39
N ASN A 406 -13.48 -52.95 29.11
CA ASN A 406 -11.99 -52.81 29.07
C ASN A 406 -11.22 -54.13 29.44
N ALA A 407 -9.89 -54.30 29.30
CA ALA A 407 -8.78 -53.34 29.41
C ALA A 407 -7.39 -53.80 28.87
N GLU A 408 -6.50 -52.81 28.66
CA GLU A 408 -5.02 -52.72 28.79
C GLU A 408 -4.09 -53.97 28.67
N LYS A 409 -3.16 -53.99 27.69
CA LYS A 409 -1.71 -53.56 27.73
C LYS A 409 -0.77 -54.36 28.66
N PHE A 410 0.36 -54.82 28.12
CA PHE A 410 1.73 -54.52 28.63
C PHE A 410 2.83 -54.94 27.61
N ALA A 411 4.06 -54.41 27.77
CA ALA A 411 5.24 -54.69 26.95
C ALA A 411 6.12 -55.81 27.60
N THR A 412 7.28 -56.32 27.11
CA THR A 412 8.45 -55.61 26.53
C THR A 412 9.45 -56.56 25.81
N VAL A 413 10.25 -55.98 24.91
CA VAL A 413 11.41 -56.47 24.14
C VAL A 413 12.40 -57.42 24.83
N THR A 414 12.88 -58.48 24.13
CA THR A 414 14.26 -59.03 24.33
C THR A 414 15.01 -59.45 23.03
N LYS A 415 16.03 -58.64 22.70
CA LYS A 415 17.29 -58.83 21.94
C LYS A 415 17.82 -60.24 21.49
N ARG A 416 18.48 -60.22 20.30
CA ARG A 416 19.88 -60.65 19.94
C ARG A 416 20.22 -61.96 19.14
N ILE A 417 20.72 -61.74 17.91
CA ILE A 417 22.06 -62.14 17.36
C ILE A 417 22.32 -63.51 16.66
N ASN A 418 22.99 -63.42 15.48
CA ASN A 418 23.77 -64.43 14.72
C ASN A 418 22.99 -65.56 13.99
N ARG A 419 23.51 -66.20 12.92
CA ARG A 419 24.90 -66.26 12.36
C ARG A 419 24.92 -66.40 10.82
N ARG A 420 26.10 -66.21 10.20
CA ARG A 420 26.43 -66.49 8.77
C ARG A 420 26.19 -68.00 8.42
N ASN A 421 26.07 -68.48 7.17
CA ASN A 421 27.03 -68.33 6.05
C ASN A 421 26.56 -69.02 4.73
N SER A 422 27.05 -68.53 3.56
CA SER A 422 27.27 -69.17 2.22
C SER A 422 26.50 -70.45 1.77
N ARG A 423 26.08 -70.61 0.49
CA ARG A 423 26.96 -70.92 -0.68
C ARG A 423 26.27 -70.76 -2.05
N ARG A 424 27.05 -70.50 -3.12
CA ARG A 424 26.66 -70.57 -4.54
C ARG A 424 26.55 -72.03 -5.05
N ARG A 425 25.64 -72.32 -6.00
CA ARG A 425 25.98 -73.11 -7.21
C ARG A 425 24.96 -72.95 -8.36
N ASN A 426 25.46 -72.85 -9.60
CA ASN A 426 24.66 -72.78 -10.83
C ASN A 426 24.16 -74.16 -11.28
N ARG A 427 22.98 -74.20 -11.91
CA ARG A 427 22.66 -75.14 -13.01
C ARG A 427 21.83 -74.41 -14.10
N ARG A 428 22.30 -74.45 -15.35
CA ARG A 428 21.55 -74.07 -16.56
C ARG A 428 21.06 -75.34 -17.26
N LYS A 429 19.85 -75.32 -17.83
CA LYS A 429 19.44 -75.93 -19.13
C LYS A 429 17.98 -75.46 -19.46
N PRO A 430 17.46 -75.58 -20.70
CA PRO A 430 16.86 -74.40 -21.34
C PRO A 430 15.45 -74.60 -21.95
N ALA A 431 15.02 -73.54 -22.65
CA ALA A 431 14.02 -73.50 -23.72
C ALA A 431 12.52 -73.56 -23.35
N ARG A 432 11.84 -72.42 -23.56
CA ARG A 432 11.08 -72.19 -24.80
C ARG A 432 10.89 -70.69 -25.07
N PHE A 433 10.99 -70.29 -26.33
CA PHE A 433 10.62 -68.94 -26.77
C PHE A 433 9.09 -68.84 -26.87
N LEU A 434 8.50 -67.84 -26.22
CA LEU A 434 7.18 -67.32 -26.55
C LEU A 434 7.30 -65.80 -26.70
N ARG A 435 7.22 -65.32 -27.96
CA ARG A 435 7.09 -63.88 -28.23
C ARG A 435 5.72 -63.42 -27.71
N ARG A 436 5.69 -62.80 -26.53
CA ARG A 436 4.65 -61.83 -26.20
C ARG A 436 5.10 -60.48 -26.74
N HIS A 437 4.27 -59.88 -27.60
CA HIS A 437 4.42 -58.48 -27.99
C HIS A 437 3.96 -57.62 -26.82
N ASN A 438 4.89 -57.31 -25.91
CA ASN A 438 4.66 -56.30 -24.89
C ASN A 438 4.61 -54.93 -25.59
N HIS A 439 3.40 -54.50 -25.97
CA HIS A 439 3.10 -53.08 -26.18
C HIS A 439 3.03 -52.37 -24.82
N ALA A 440 4.13 -52.43 -24.07
CA ALA A 440 4.44 -51.38 -23.12
C ALA A 440 4.77 -50.16 -23.99
N ALA A 441 3.86 -49.20 -24.04
CA ALA A 441 4.21 -47.88 -24.56
C ALA A 441 5.44 -47.40 -23.78
N LEU A 442 6.46 -46.92 -24.50
CA LEU A 442 7.54 -46.20 -23.86
C LEU A 442 6.87 -45.00 -23.18
N ALA A 443 6.90 -44.97 -21.84
CA ALA A 443 6.49 -43.79 -21.11
C ALA A 443 7.37 -42.65 -21.61
N ALA A 444 6.76 -41.63 -22.22
CA ALA A 444 7.49 -40.48 -22.72
C ALA A 444 8.32 -39.92 -21.55
N THR A 445 9.61 -39.71 -21.78
CA THR A 445 10.42 -38.96 -20.82
C THR A 445 9.75 -37.59 -20.70
N PRO A 446 9.33 -37.15 -19.50
CA PRO A 446 8.67 -35.86 -19.35
C PRO A 446 9.58 -34.77 -19.91
N ALA A 447 8.98 -33.79 -20.58
CA ALA A 447 9.74 -32.71 -21.18
C ALA A 447 10.55 -31.96 -20.10
N PRO A 448 11.71 -31.36 -20.45
CA PRO A 448 12.41 -30.49 -19.52
C PRO A 448 11.48 -29.34 -19.12
N ALA A 449 11.27 -29.20 -17.82
CA ALA A 449 10.46 -28.17 -17.20
C ALA A 449 11.09 -27.74 -15.88
N PHE A 450 10.66 -26.59 -15.38
CA PHE A 450 11.13 -26.01 -14.12
C PHE A 450 9.94 -25.52 -13.28
N THR A 451 10.20 -25.28 -11.99
CA THR A 451 9.21 -24.68 -11.09
C THR A 451 9.11 -23.18 -11.36
N TYR A 452 7.92 -22.72 -11.70
CA TYR A 452 7.59 -21.30 -11.91
C TYR A 452 6.42 -20.94 -11.00
N SER A 453 6.25 -19.67 -10.64
CA SER A 453 5.05 -19.23 -9.95
C SER A 453 4.54 -17.89 -10.46
N VAL A 454 3.21 -17.77 -10.51
CA VAL A 454 2.50 -16.52 -10.78
C VAL A 454 1.75 -16.13 -9.52
N GLN A 455 2.07 -14.95 -9.00
CA GLN A 455 1.36 -14.32 -7.88
C GLN A 455 0.48 -13.19 -8.40
N ARG A 456 -0.73 -13.11 -7.84
CA ARG A 456 -1.63 -11.96 -7.94
C ARG A 456 -1.85 -11.41 -6.53
N LYS A 457 -1.43 -10.15 -6.31
CA LYS A 457 -1.77 -9.34 -5.13
C LYS A 457 -2.53 -8.11 -5.62
N ASP A 458 -3.81 -8.04 -5.27
CA ASP A 458 -4.66 -6.91 -5.63
C ASP A 458 -4.68 -5.90 -4.48
N ARG A 459 -4.75 -4.60 -4.79
CA ARG A 459 -4.63 -3.53 -3.78
C ARG A 459 -5.75 -2.52 -3.98
N THR A 460 -6.89 -2.83 -3.38
CA THR A 460 -8.21 -2.25 -3.71
C THR A 460 -9.09 -1.96 -2.49
N VAL A 461 -8.77 -2.57 -1.35
CA VAL A 461 -9.48 -2.49 -0.07
C VAL A 461 -8.46 -2.07 0.98
N TYR A 462 -8.78 -1.09 1.81
CA TYR A 462 -7.93 -0.63 2.91
C TYR A 462 -8.60 -1.02 4.21
N TYR A 463 -7.89 -1.72 5.08
CA TYR A 463 -8.42 -2.27 6.34
C TYR A 463 -7.60 -1.74 7.52
N SER A 464 -7.99 -0.56 8.01
CA SER A 464 -7.22 0.21 9.00
C SER A 464 -7.11 -0.41 10.41
N ALA A 465 -7.88 -1.47 10.70
CA ALA A 465 -7.84 -2.18 11.98
C ALA A 465 -7.08 -3.53 11.92
N ALA A 466 -6.31 -3.78 10.86
CA ALA A 466 -5.51 -4.99 10.72
C ALA A 466 -4.26 -5.01 11.63
N LEU A 467 -3.71 -3.84 11.98
CA LEU A 467 -2.56 -3.65 12.88
C LEU A 467 -1.30 -4.43 12.43
N ASN A 468 -0.89 -4.19 11.17
CA ASN A 468 0.29 -4.80 10.54
C ASN A 468 1.56 -3.93 10.67
N GLY A 469 1.45 -2.72 11.20
CA GLY A 469 2.55 -1.86 11.67
C GLY A 469 3.45 -1.26 10.58
N ASP A 470 4.25 -2.09 9.91
CA ASP A 470 5.17 -1.69 8.80
C ASP A 470 4.84 -2.41 7.48
N GLN A 471 3.90 -3.36 7.45
CA GLN A 471 3.32 -3.84 6.20
C GLN A 471 2.14 -2.96 5.78
N GLU A 472 1.68 -3.09 4.53
CA GLU A 472 0.54 -2.32 4.04
C GLU A 472 -0.79 -2.93 4.48
N ASN A 473 -1.76 -2.09 4.85
CA ASN A 473 -3.15 -2.50 5.09
C ASN A 473 -4.01 -2.52 3.81
N TYR A 474 -3.36 -2.75 2.65
CA TYR A 474 -4.00 -2.82 1.34
C TYR A 474 -4.15 -4.26 0.85
N PHE A 475 -5.40 -4.64 0.61
CA PHE A 475 -5.85 -5.98 0.28
C PHE A 475 -6.67 -6.02 -1.02
N GLY A 476 -6.89 -7.23 -1.52
CA GLY A 476 -7.71 -7.53 -2.69
C GLY A 476 -9.21 -7.58 -2.37
N ALA A 477 -9.96 -8.29 -3.22
CA ALA A 477 -11.41 -8.41 -3.08
C ALA A 477 -11.85 -9.04 -1.75
N VAL A 478 -13.03 -8.64 -1.26
CA VAL A 478 -13.63 -9.18 -0.03
C VAL A 478 -14.18 -10.59 -0.26
N VAL A 479 -13.81 -11.51 0.62
CA VAL A 479 -14.37 -12.86 0.74
C VAL A 479 -15.61 -12.79 1.63
N PHE A 480 -16.77 -12.57 1.01
CA PHE A 480 -18.07 -12.48 1.67
C PHE A 480 -19.20 -13.08 0.81
N GLY A 481 -20.21 -13.68 1.47
CA GLY A 481 -21.41 -14.21 0.82
C GLY A 481 -21.10 -15.32 -0.19
N ASP A 482 -21.46 -15.14 -1.46
CA ASP A 482 -21.12 -16.09 -2.52
C ASP A 482 -19.61 -16.24 -2.75
N GLY A 483 -18.80 -15.25 -2.37
CA GLY A 483 -17.35 -15.27 -2.48
C GLY A 483 -16.79 -14.86 -3.86
N PRO A 484 -15.61 -14.21 -3.91
CA PRO A 484 -15.05 -13.66 -5.14
C PRO A 484 -14.56 -14.74 -6.12
N LEU A 485 -14.56 -14.38 -7.40
CA LEU A 485 -13.91 -15.10 -8.49
C LEU A 485 -12.67 -14.30 -8.90
N VAL A 486 -11.49 -14.90 -8.79
CA VAL A 486 -10.22 -14.25 -9.08
C VAL A 486 -9.46 -15.03 -10.15
N THR A 487 -9.24 -14.38 -11.28
CA THR A 487 -8.48 -14.95 -12.40
C THR A 487 -6.97 -14.83 -12.16
N VAL A 488 -6.25 -15.93 -12.27
CA VAL A 488 -4.78 -15.98 -12.36
C VAL A 488 -4.46 -16.54 -13.74
N ASN A 489 -3.82 -15.74 -14.59
CA ASN A 489 -3.43 -16.17 -15.94
C ASN A 489 -2.09 -16.93 -15.89
N LEU A 490 -2.03 -18.11 -16.51
CA LEU A 490 -0.87 -18.99 -16.56
C LEU A 490 -0.44 -19.23 -18.02
N HIS A 491 0.83 -19.50 -18.23
CA HIS A 491 1.43 -19.68 -19.56
C HIS A 491 2.29 -20.94 -19.62
N ASN A 492 2.44 -21.49 -20.82
CA ASN A 492 3.44 -22.49 -21.19
C ASN A 492 3.50 -23.70 -20.23
N ILE A 493 2.34 -24.11 -19.67
CA ILE A 493 2.22 -25.16 -18.65
C ILE A 493 2.78 -26.49 -19.19
N GLU A 494 3.52 -27.23 -18.35
CA GLU A 494 3.96 -28.60 -18.65
C GLU A 494 3.06 -29.65 -17.97
N PRO A 495 2.01 -30.17 -18.66
CA PRO A 495 1.03 -31.08 -18.05
C PRO A 495 1.57 -32.49 -17.79
N THR A 496 2.70 -32.89 -18.39
CA THR A 496 3.32 -34.22 -18.17
C THR A 496 4.22 -34.28 -16.93
N SER A 497 4.42 -33.16 -16.23
CA SER A 497 5.17 -33.12 -14.98
C SER A 497 4.58 -34.05 -13.92
N SER A 498 5.45 -34.82 -13.27
CA SER A 498 5.10 -35.69 -12.13
C SER A 498 5.10 -34.97 -10.78
N ALA A 499 5.58 -33.72 -10.73
CA ALA A 499 5.43 -32.84 -9.56
C ALA A 499 4.07 -32.13 -9.65
N PRO A 500 3.22 -32.19 -8.62
CA PRO A 500 1.96 -31.46 -8.62
C PRO A 500 2.21 -29.96 -8.48
N ALA A 501 1.41 -29.18 -9.20
CA ALA A 501 1.27 -27.75 -8.96
C ALA A 501 0.71 -27.49 -7.55
N GLN A 502 0.83 -26.25 -7.10
CA GLN A 502 0.41 -25.80 -5.78
C GLN A 502 -0.36 -24.49 -5.90
N LEU A 503 -1.47 -24.38 -5.19
CA LEU A 503 -2.19 -23.13 -4.99
C LEU A 503 -1.96 -22.68 -3.54
N GLN A 504 -1.25 -21.57 -3.38
CA GLN A 504 -1.07 -20.86 -2.11
C GLN A 504 -2.09 -19.71 -2.04
N VAL A 505 -2.84 -19.67 -0.95
CA VAL A 505 -3.87 -18.66 -0.68
C VAL A 505 -3.53 -17.97 0.65
N ALA A 506 -3.43 -16.64 0.62
CA ALA A 506 -3.24 -15.82 1.81
C ALA A 506 -4.47 -14.93 2.04
N LEU A 507 -5.03 -14.97 3.25
CA LEU A 507 -6.24 -14.24 3.66
C LEU A 507 -6.00 -13.52 4.99
N GLN A 508 -6.69 -12.40 5.17
CA GLN A 508 -6.75 -11.64 6.43
C GLN A 508 -8.19 -11.67 6.96
N GLY A 509 -8.39 -12.10 8.21
CA GLY A 509 -9.69 -12.03 8.88
C GLY A 509 -10.14 -10.60 9.16
N VAL A 510 -11.45 -10.35 9.13
CA VAL A 510 -12.05 -9.01 9.37
C VAL A 510 -13.12 -9.08 10.44
N SER A 511 -14.08 -10.02 10.33
CA SER A 511 -15.00 -10.30 11.43
C SER A 511 -14.32 -11.10 12.55
N VAL A 512 -14.77 -10.92 13.79
CA VAL A 512 -14.21 -11.56 15.00
C VAL A 512 -14.97 -12.87 15.25
N GLU A 513 -14.74 -13.84 14.37
CA GLU A 513 -15.36 -15.18 14.39
C GLU A 513 -14.45 -16.27 13.80
N SER A 514 -14.88 -17.54 13.82
CA SER A 514 -14.13 -18.59 13.12
C SER A 514 -14.50 -18.67 11.63
N HIS A 515 -13.62 -18.11 10.80
CA HIS A 515 -13.69 -18.14 9.34
C HIS A 515 -13.58 -19.56 8.77
N GLN A 516 -14.39 -19.88 7.75
CA GLN A 516 -14.25 -21.12 6.98
C GLN A 516 -14.40 -20.87 5.48
N VAL A 517 -13.30 -20.88 4.73
CA VAL A 517 -13.29 -20.54 3.30
C VAL A 517 -12.99 -21.76 2.44
N LYS A 518 -13.93 -22.18 1.60
CA LYS A 518 -13.72 -23.23 0.59
C LYS A 518 -13.00 -22.66 -0.62
N VAL A 519 -11.85 -23.25 -0.93
CA VAL A 519 -11.00 -22.88 -2.06
C VAL A 519 -11.30 -23.81 -3.24
N PHE A 520 -11.63 -23.22 -4.39
CA PHE A 520 -11.80 -23.95 -5.66
C PHE A 520 -10.85 -23.39 -6.72
N ILE A 521 -10.41 -24.23 -7.65
CA ILE A 521 -9.75 -23.80 -8.89
C ILE A 521 -10.45 -24.45 -10.09
N ASN A 522 -10.82 -23.64 -11.09
CA ASN A 522 -11.54 -24.07 -12.29
C ASN A 522 -12.79 -24.93 -11.98
N GLY A 523 -13.50 -24.59 -10.89
CA GLY A 523 -14.68 -25.30 -10.38
C GLY A 523 -14.42 -26.55 -9.54
N SER A 524 -13.18 -27.06 -9.47
CA SER A 524 -12.81 -28.19 -8.61
C SER A 524 -12.49 -27.73 -7.19
N LEU A 525 -13.08 -28.39 -6.19
CA LEU A 525 -12.79 -28.10 -4.78
C LEU A 525 -11.38 -28.56 -4.43
N VAL A 526 -10.53 -27.61 -4.03
CA VAL A 526 -9.14 -27.82 -3.62
C VAL A 526 -9.06 -28.14 -2.14
N GLY A 527 -9.86 -27.48 -1.31
CA GLY A 527 -9.94 -27.72 0.12
C GLY A 527 -10.69 -26.62 0.87
N THR A 528 -10.49 -26.55 2.18
CA THR A 528 -11.04 -25.51 3.06
C THR A 528 -9.91 -24.93 3.90
N MET A 529 -9.89 -23.60 4.04
CA MET A 529 -9.09 -22.86 5.02
C MET A 529 -9.96 -22.62 6.26
N VAL A 530 -9.37 -22.75 7.46
CA VAL A 530 -10.03 -22.46 8.73
C VAL A 530 -9.07 -21.65 9.59
N PHE A 531 -9.54 -20.52 10.11
CA PHE A 531 -8.80 -19.59 10.95
C PHE A 531 -9.76 -18.91 11.94
N ALA A 532 -9.24 -18.05 12.82
CA ALA A 532 -10.01 -17.44 13.89
C ALA A 532 -9.79 -15.93 13.93
N ASP A 533 -10.86 -15.21 14.21
CA ASP A 533 -10.89 -13.76 14.40
C ASP A 533 -10.10 -13.04 13.29
N GLN A 534 -9.37 -11.97 13.63
CA GLN A 534 -8.62 -11.16 12.68
C GLN A 534 -7.22 -11.72 12.38
N ASP A 535 -7.04 -13.06 12.40
CA ASP A 535 -5.78 -13.71 12.03
C ASP A 535 -5.45 -13.49 10.54
N ALA A 536 -4.19 -13.17 10.27
CA ALA A 536 -3.58 -13.36 8.95
C ALA A 536 -3.22 -14.84 8.78
N THR A 537 -3.67 -15.47 7.69
CA THR A 537 -3.44 -16.90 7.42
C THR A 537 -2.94 -17.15 6.00
N THR A 538 -2.13 -18.19 5.82
CA THR A 538 -1.63 -18.64 4.52
C THR A 538 -1.66 -20.15 4.45
N GLN A 539 -2.31 -20.71 3.43
CA GLN A 539 -2.42 -22.15 3.23
C GLN A 539 -2.05 -22.55 1.81
N THR A 540 -1.15 -23.53 1.69
CA THR A 540 -0.72 -24.11 0.41
C THR A 540 -1.39 -25.46 0.19
N PHE A 541 -2.03 -25.60 -0.97
CA PHE A 541 -2.73 -26.80 -1.39
C PHE A 541 -2.02 -27.45 -2.59
N SER A 542 -1.84 -28.77 -2.55
CA SER A 542 -1.38 -29.54 -3.71
C SER A 542 -2.54 -29.74 -4.69
N ILE A 543 -2.37 -29.37 -5.96
CA ILE A 543 -3.37 -29.51 -7.02
C ILE A 543 -2.85 -30.40 -8.16
N PRO A 544 -3.67 -31.28 -8.76
CA PRO A 544 -3.31 -32.01 -9.97
C PRO A 544 -3.02 -31.05 -11.13
N ASN A 545 -1.96 -31.32 -11.91
CA ASN A 545 -1.63 -30.50 -13.09
C ASN A 545 -2.76 -30.49 -14.13
N SER A 546 -3.60 -31.53 -14.16
CA SER A 546 -4.81 -31.62 -15.00
C SER A 546 -6.00 -30.78 -14.53
N TRP A 547 -5.88 -30.03 -13.43
CA TRP A 547 -6.86 -29.01 -13.02
C TRP A 547 -6.49 -27.61 -13.51
N LEU A 548 -5.23 -27.38 -13.92
CA LEU A 548 -4.80 -26.15 -14.53
C LEU A 548 -5.07 -26.17 -16.05
N ILE A 549 -5.34 -24.99 -16.61
CA ILE A 549 -5.50 -24.77 -18.05
C ILE A 549 -4.59 -23.65 -18.53
N GLU A 550 -4.20 -23.68 -19.80
CA GLU A 550 -3.44 -22.59 -20.42
C GLU A 550 -4.28 -21.31 -20.45
N GLY A 551 -3.72 -20.17 -20.00
CA GLY A 551 -4.44 -18.90 -19.86
C GLY A 551 -5.17 -18.76 -18.52
N ASP A 552 -6.42 -18.31 -18.57
CA ASP A 552 -7.18 -17.87 -17.39
C ASP A 552 -7.62 -19.04 -16.48
N ASN A 553 -7.02 -19.11 -15.28
CA ASN A 553 -7.43 -20.04 -14.23
C ASN A 553 -8.25 -19.29 -13.17
N ILE A 554 -9.46 -19.75 -12.89
CA ILE A 554 -10.38 -19.07 -11.97
C ILE A 554 -10.29 -19.71 -10.58
N VAL A 555 -9.78 -18.97 -9.61
CA VAL A 555 -9.85 -19.32 -8.19
C VAL A 555 -11.16 -18.77 -7.61
N LYS A 556 -11.94 -19.60 -6.91
CA LYS A 556 -13.09 -19.16 -6.11
C LYS A 556 -12.80 -19.37 -4.63
N LEU A 557 -13.09 -18.35 -3.82
CA LEU A 557 -13.01 -18.38 -2.37
C LEU A 557 -14.42 -18.22 -1.80
N ALA A 558 -15.07 -19.31 -1.42
CA ALA A 558 -16.45 -19.28 -0.92
C ALA A 558 -16.46 -19.43 0.62
N PRO A 559 -16.81 -18.38 1.39
CA PRO A 559 -16.99 -18.51 2.84
C PRO A 559 -18.20 -19.42 3.14
N VAL A 560 -18.13 -20.14 4.27
CA VAL A 560 -19.18 -21.06 4.74
C VAL A 560 -19.37 -21.03 6.26
N GLY A 561 -18.84 -20.01 6.95
CA GLY A 561 -19.13 -19.69 8.35
C GLY A 561 -20.50 -19.04 8.54
N SER A 562 -20.57 -17.94 9.30
CA SER A 562 -21.82 -17.21 9.54
C SER A 562 -22.26 -16.38 8.32
N SER A 563 -23.40 -15.68 8.45
CA SER A 563 -23.82 -14.65 7.47
C SER A 563 -22.92 -13.41 7.45
N HIS A 564 -21.95 -13.33 8.36
CA HIS A 564 -21.02 -12.21 8.54
C HIS A 564 -19.55 -12.61 8.32
N ASP A 565 -19.27 -13.91 8.02
CA ASP A 565 -17.94 -14.46 7.73
C ASP A 565 -17.25 -13.66 6.62
N THR A 566 -16.36 -12.75 7.04
CA THR A 566 -15.72 -11.76 6.18
C THR A 566 -14.21 -11.79 6.37
N SER A 567 -13.51 -12.09 5.28
CA SER A 567 -12.07 -11.93 5.17
C SER A 567 -11.71 -11.17 3.88
N VAL A 568 -10.47 -10.74 3.74
CA VAL A 568 -9.95 -10.12 2.50
C VAL A 568 -8.74 -10.90 1.99
N ILE A 569 -8.52 -10.85 0.68
CA ILE A 569 -7.40 -11.55 0.04
C ILE A 569 -6.12 -10.71 0.20
N ASP A 570 -5.05 -11.29 0.73
CA ASP A 570 -3.71 -10.71 0.62
C ASP A 570 -3.12 -11.05 -0.76
N TYR A 571 -2.88 -12.33 -1.04
CA TYR A 571 -2.47 -12.80 -2.37
C TYR A 571 -2.97 -14.21 -2.70
N LEU A 572 -2.99 -14.48 -4.01
CA LEU A 572 -3.07 -15.83 -4.59
C LEU A 572 -1.79 -16.10 -5.36
N ARG A 573 -1.17 -17.26 -5.13
CA ARG A 573 0.02 -17.70 -5.88
C ARG A 573 -0.16 -19.13 -6.39
N ILE A 574 -0.01 -19.32 -7.69
CA ILE A 574 0.03 -20.66 -8.30
C ILE A 574 1.47 -20.98 -8.65
N VAL A 575 1.99 -22.06 -8.06
CA VAL A 575 3.31 -22.63 -8.37
C VAL A 575 3.09 -23.86 -9.25
N TYR A 576 3.73 -23.94 -10.42
CA TYR A 576 3.48 -25.01 -11.39
C TYR A 576 4.72 -25.38 -12.18
N ALA A 577 4.64 -26.50 -12.92
CA ALA A 577 5.66 -26.91 -13.86
C ALA A 577 5.49 -26.14 -15.18
N HIS A 578 6.52 -25.38 -15.56
CA HIS A 578 6.56 -24.55 -16.75
C HIS A 578 7.54 -25.14 -17.76
N SER A 579 7.14 -25.23 -19.02
CA SER A 579 8.03 -25.64 -20.11
C SER A 579 9.07 -24.56 -20.40
N PHE A 580 10.20 -24.90 -21.04
CA PHE A 580 11.19 -23.89 -21.43
C PHE A 580 10.76 -23.15 -22.70
N ARG A 581 9.79 -22.26 -22.55
CA ARG A 581 9.22 -21.43 -23.61
C ARG A 581 8.91 -20.03 -23.08
N ALA A 582 9.06 -19.02 -23.94
CA ALA A 582 8.93 -17.61 -23.57
C ALA A 582 7.48 -17.16 -23.30
N ASP A 583 7.32 -16.38 -22.24
CA ASP A 583 6.12 -15.61 -21.88
C ASP A 583 6.17 -14.23 -22.56
N SER A 584 5.40 -14.07 -23.63
CA SER A 584 5.35 -12.84 -24.43
C SER A 584 6.75 -12.30 -24.78
N ASP A 585 7.61 -13.16 -25.33
CA ASP A 585 9.00 -12.86 -25.71
C ASP A 585 10.03 -12.72 -24.56
N ALA A 586 9.79 -13.22 -23.34
CA ALA A 586 10.88 -13.45 -22.38
C ALA A 586 10.62 -14.64 -21.44
N LEU A 587 11.66 -15.18 -20.83
CA LEU A 587 11.50 -16.18 -19.75
C LEU A 587 12.53 -15.93 -18.64
N GLN A 588 12.06 -15.78 -17.40
CA GLN A 588 12.91 -15.90 -16.21
C GLN A 588 12.79 -17.34 -15.67
N PHE A 589 13.91 -18.03 -15.45
CA PHE A 589 13.90 -19.45 -15.06
C PHE A 589 15.10 -19.84 -14.18
N SER A 590 14.91 -20.89 -13.38
CA SER A 590 15.97 -21.48 -12.55
C SER A 590 16.59 -22.70 -13.23
N LEU A 591 17.89 -22.66 -13.54
CA LEU A 591 18.63 -23.72 -14.23
C LEU A 591 19.75 -24.28 -13.35
N ARG A 592 19.79 -25.60 -13.11
CA ARG A 592 20.94 -26.23 -12.46
C ARG A 592 22.16 -26.09 -13.37
N SER A 593 23.25 -25.49 -12.88
CA SER A 593 24.45 -25.13 -13.66
C SER A 593 24.94 -26.19 -14.65
N THR A 594 24.91 -27.47 -14.28
CA THR A 594 25.36 -28.60 -15.12
C THR A 594 24.40 -29.05 -16.22
N LEU A 595 23.26 -28.38 -16.40
CA LEU A 595 22.28 -28.68 -17.44
C LEU A 595 22.38 -27.64 -18.56
N SER A 596 22.29 -28.12 -19.80
CA SER A 596 21.97 -27.27 -20.96
C SER A 596 20.46 -27.31 -21.18
N VAL A 597 19.88 -26.21 -21.66
CA VAL A 597 18.45 -26.13 -21.94
C VAL A 597 18.16 -25.26 -23.15
N ARG A 598 17.18 -25.66 -23.96
CA ARG A 598 16.63 -24.90 -25.07
C ARG A 598 15.39 -24.15 -24.58
N VAL A 599 15.39 -22.83 -24.69
CA VAL A 599 14.21 -21.99 -24.47
C VAL A 599 13.65 -21.59 -25.83
N GLU A 600 12.37 -21.87 -26.08
CA GLU A 600 11.71 -21.60 -27.37
C GLU A 600 10.74 -20.41 -27.35
N GLY A 601 10.25 -20.01 -28.53
CA GLY A 601 9.09 -19.13 -28.65
C GLY A 601 9.40 -17.65 -28.77
N PHE A 602 10.65 -17.28 -29.08
CA PHE A 602 11.05 -15.88 -29.30
C PHE A 602 10.72 -15.40 -30.71
N SER A 603 10.27 -14.16 -30.87
CA SER A 603 9.94 -13.56 -32.17
C SER A 603 11.16 -13.11 -32.99
N THR A 604 12.33 -12.97 -32.36
CA THR A 604 13.57 -12.49 -33.01
C THR A 604 14.79 -13.37 -32.71
N SER A 605 15.78 -13.32 -33.59
CA SER A 605 17.11 -13.95 -33.40
C SER A 605 18.02 -13.24 -32.40
N ASN A 606 17.66 -12.03 -31.96
CA ASN A 606 18.56 -11.17 -31.19
C ASN A 606 18.29 -11.37 -29.70
N ILE A 607 18.55 -12.58 -29.19
CA ILE A 607 18.21 -12.99 -27.81
C ILE A 607 19.44 -12.81 -26.91
N ARG A 608 19.28 -12.04 -25.83
CA ARG A 608 20.22 -11.97 -24.70
C ARG A 608 19.82 -12.98 -23.63
N VAL A 609 20.81 -13.52 -22.90
CA VAL A 609 20.59 -14.28 -21.67
C VAL A 609 21.43 -13.69 -20.55
N LEU A 610 20.80 -13.31 -19.44
CA LEU A 610 21.47 -12.70 -18.29
C LEU A 610 21.42 -13.64 -17.08
N ASP A 611 22.53 -13.75 -16.36
CA ASP A 611 22.63 -14.46 -15.08
C ASP A 611 22.35 -13.49 -13.92
N LEU A 612 21.20 -13.67 -13.28
CA LEU A 612 20.62 -12.90 -12.18
C LEU A 612 20.80 -13.61 -10.83
N SER A 613 21.78 -14.51 -10.74
CA SER A 613 22.13 -15.22 -9.49
C SER A 613 22.81 -14.32 -8.45
N ASP A 614 23.37 -13.19 -8.90
CA ASP A 614 23.88 -12.08 -8.11
C ASP A 614 23.49 -10.78 -8.83
N THR A 615 22.45 -10.10 -8.34
CA THR A 615 21.93 -8.88 -8.99
C THR A 615 22.85 -7.67 -8.79
N SER A 616 23.88 -7.75 -7.94
CA SER A 616 24.94 -6.74 -7.84
C SER A 616 26.05 -6.92 -8.89
N ASN A 617 26.06 -8.07 -9.58
CA ASN A 617 27.12 -8.49 -10.50
C ASN A 617 26.56 -9.36 -11.64
N VAL A 618 25.54 -8.85 -12.33
CA VAL A 618 24.89 -9.51 -13.47
C VAL A 618 25.92 -9.80 -14.58
N GLN A 619 25.79 -10.98 -15.20
CA GLN A 619 26.65 -11.46 -16.28
C GLN A 619 25.81 -11.79 -17.51
N GLU A 620 26.34 -11.58 -18.70
CA GLU A 620 25.71 -12.02 -19.95
C GLU A 620 26.26 -13.41 -20.33
N VAL A 621 25.37 -14.33 -20.70
CA VAL A 621 25.69 -15.73 -21.04
C VAL A 621 25.42 -15.94 -22.52
N ASP A 622 26.45 -16.30 -23.29
CA ASP A 622 26.32 -16.51 -24.74
C ASP A 622 25.35 -17.67 -25.06
N PRO A 623 24.19 -17.41 -25.72
CA PRO A 623 23.26 -18.44 -26.12
C PRO A 623 23.55 -18.92 -27.55
N ILE A 624 23.34 -20.22 -27.81
CA ILE A 624 23.26 -20.72 -29.18
C ILE A 624 21.87 -20.39 -29.71
N VAL A 625 21.73 -19.34 -30.52
CA VAL A 625 20.44 -18.94 -31.11
C VAL A 625 20.21 -19.63 -32.46
N GLU A 626 18.99 -20.12 -32.65
CA GLU A 626 18.60 -20.94 -33.78
C GLU A 626 17.12 -20.72 -34.15
N ALA A 627 16.77 -20.93 -35.42
CA ALA A 627 15.38 -20.86 -35.86
C ALA A 627 14.59 -22.10 -35.40
N SER A 628 13.39 -21.90 -34.86
CA SER A 628 12.50 -22.98 -34.43
C SER A 628 11.06 -22.73 -34.89
N SER A 629 10.59 -23.54 -35.85
CA SER A 629 9.18 -23.59 -36.29
C SER A 629 8.54 -22.24 -36.70
N GLY A 630 9.32 -21.32 -37.28
CA GLY A 630 8.86 -19.97 -37.68
C GLY A 630 9.05 -18.89 -36.61
N ALA A 631 9.54 -19.28 -35.44
CA ALA A 631 10.05 -18.43 -34.37
C ALA A 631 11.56 -18.73 -34.15
N PHE A 632 12.11 -18.31 -33.02
CA PHE A 632 13.49 -18.58 -32.60
C PHE A 632 13.55 -19.28 -31.24
N ALA A 633 14.67 -19.95 -30.99
CA ALA A 633 15.03 -20.57 -29.73
C ALA A 633 16.46 -20.17 -29.32
N ALA A 634 16.71 -20.11 -28.01
CA ALA A 634 18.02 -19.91 -27.41
C ALA A 634 18.40 -21.17 -26.62
N THR A 635 19.46 -21.85 -27.03
CA THR A 635 20.03 -22.98 -26.30
C THR A 635 21.16 -22.50 -25.39
N ILE A 636 20.89 -22.50 -24.07
CA ILE A 636 21.86 -22.16 -23.02
C ILE A 636 22.78 -23.38 -22.82
N PRO A 637 24.12 -23.24 -22.91
CA PRO A 637 25.05 -24.34 -22.69
C PRO A 637 25.09 -24.82 -21.24
N ALA A 638 25.64 -26.02 -21.02
CA ALA A 638 25.88 -26.56 -19.68
C ALA A 638 27.14 -25.92 -19.08
N GLY A 639 26.98 -25.19 -17.98
CA GLY A 639 28.07 -24.54 -17.27
C GLY A 639 28.86 -25.50 -16.37
N ALA A 640 29.96 -24.98 -15.80
CA ALA A 640 30.73 -25.68 -14.78
C ALA A 640 29.89 -25.97 -13.52
N ARG A 641 30.24 -27.03 -12.77
CA ARG A 641 29.56 -27.41 -11.52
C ARG A 641 29.54 -26.24 -10.52
N GLY A 642 28.35 -25.72 -10.24
CA GLY A 642 28.10 -24.68 -9.24
C GLY A 642 26.69 -24.77 -8.65
N LYS A 643 26.18 -23.67 -8.09
CA LYS A 643 24.79 -23.54 -7.63
C LYS A 643 23.80 -23.64 -8.81
N ALA A 644 22.49 -23.58 -8.51
CA ALA A 644 21.51 -23.22 -9.53
C ALA A 644 21.72 -21.77 -9.97
N ARG A 645 21.45 -21.49 -11.24
CA ARG A 645 21.44 -20.15 -11.84
C ARG A 645 20.01 -19.62 -11.91
N ARG A 646 19.79 -18.36 -11.56
CA ARG A 646 18.58 -17.60 -11.96
C ARG A 646 18.91 -16.92 -13.28
N LEU A 647 18.29 -17.34 -14.38
CA LEU A 647 18.52 -16.75 -15.70
C LEU A 647 17.29 -15.95 -16.15
N ILE A 648 17.50 -14.93 -16.98
CA ILE A 648 16.45 -14.38 -17.85
C ILE A 648 16.92 -14.41 -19.31
N ALA A 649 16.03 -14.84 -20.22
CA ALA A 649 16.24 -14.79 -21.66
C ALA A 649 15.24 -13.80 -22.29
N LEU A 650 15.71 -12.83 -23.08
CA LEU A 650 14.88 -11.79 -23.70
C LEU A 650 15.51 -11.23 -25.00
N PRO A 651 14.72 -10.76 -25.98
CA PRO A 651 15.19 -10.00 -27.13
C PRO A 651 15.93 -8.71 -26.74
N THR A 652 16.93 -8.30 -27.53
CA THR A 652 17.70 -7.07 -27.30
C THR A 652 16.83 -5.82 -27.23
N ASN A 653 15.70 -5.79 -27.94
CA ASN A 653 14.73 -4.70 -27.99
C ASN A 653 13.64 -4.77 -26.89
N ARG A 654 13.58 -5.82 -26.06
CA ARG A 654 12.67 -5.87 -24.90
C ARG A 654 13.29 -5.10 -23.73
N ILE A 655 13.19 -3.78 -23.82
CA ILE A 655 13.81 -2.79 -22.92
C ILE A 655 12.76 -2.21 -21.97
N SER A 656 13.12 -2.13 -20.67
CA SER A 656 12.40 -1.35 -19.66
C SER A 656 12.82 0.12 -19.70
N GLN A 657 11.87 1.01 -19.39
CA GLN A 657 12.11 2.46 -19.30
C GLN A 657 11.97 2.91 -17.84
N PRO A 658 12.85 3.81 -17.34
CA PRO A 658 12.78 4.31 -15.97
C PRO A 658 11.46 5.04 -15.73
N ALA A 659 10.92 4.92 -14.51
CA ALA A 659 9.69 5.61 -14.11
C ALA A 659 9.87 7.13 -14.08
N TRP A 660 11.09 7.58 -13.81
CA TRP A 660 11.54 8.97 -13.87
C TRP A 660 13.09 9.03 -13.84
N LEU A 661 13.64 10.15 -14.27
CA LEU A 661 15.06 10.53 -14.17
C LEU A 661 15.14 11.90 -13.50
N SER A 662 16.05 12.09 -12.55
CA SER A 662 16.21 13.37 -11.85
C SER A 662 17.66 13.59 -11.37
N LEU A 663 18.21 14.78 -11.57
CA LEU A 663 19.53 15.13 -11.01
C LEU A 663 19.41 15.47 -9.52
N ASN A 664 20.11 14.72 -8.68
CA ASN A 664 20.31 15.00 -7.27
C ASN A 664 20.81 16.43 -7.05
N GLN A 665 20.26 17.12 -6.03
CA GLN A 665 20.74 18.43 -5.58
C GLN A 665 21.66 18.23 -4.36
N PRO A 666 22.98 18.40 -4.49
CA PRO A 666 23.92 17.97 -3.47
C PRO A 666 23.66 18.58 -2.09
N SER A 667 23.46 17.74 -1.09
CA SER A 667 23.11 18.14 0.27
C SER A 667 24.14 17.69 1.31
N THR A 668 24.08 18.33 2.48
CA THR A 668 25.06 18.21 3.58
C THR A 668 24.37 18.13 4.95
N LEU A 669 23.15 17.60 5.02
CA LEU A 669 22.33 17.51 6.23
C LEU A 669 23.02 16.68 7.33
N ASN A 670 23.82 15.69 6.95
CA ASN A 670 24.67 14.88 7.83
C ASN A 670 25.79 15.63 8.57
N ARG A 671 26.12 16.89 8.21
CA ARG A 671 27.29 17.59 8.76
C ARG A 671 27.01 18.15 10.15
N SER A 672 27.87 17.83 11.10
CA SER A 672 27.85 18.38 12.46
C SER A 672 28.06 19.91 12.52
N SER A 673 28.54 20.55 11.44
CA SER A 673 28.61 22.00 11.30
C SER A 673 27.25 22.69 11.15
N ASN A 674 26.18 21.95 10.90
CA ASN A 674 24.82 22.49 10.79
C ASN A 674 24.29 22.96 12.16
N ALA A 675 23.25 23.77 12.15
CA ALA A 675 22.71 24.42 13.34
C ALA A 675 21.24 24.84 13.15
N ALA A 676 20.35 24.46 14.06
CA ALA A 676 18.98 24.96 14.13
C ALA A 676 18.47 25.05 15.57
N ASP A 677 17.68 26.07 15.86
CA ASP A 677 16.70 26.07 16.95
C ASP A 677 15.34 25.57 16.44
N PHE A 678 14.99 26.01 15.23
CA PHE A 678 13.77 25.66 14.51
C PHE A 678 14.13 25.03 13.17
N LEU A 679 13.85 23.73 13.04
CA LEU A 679 14.04 22.95 11.82
C LEU A 679 12.70 22.85 11.10
N ILE A 680 12.63 23.33 9.86
CA ILE A 680 11.45 23.19 9.01
C ILE A 680 11.77 22.13 7.94
N ILE A 681 10.96 21.08 7.86
CA ILE A 681 11.06 20.03 6.83
C ILE A 681 9.90 20.20 5.87
N SER A 682 10.17 20.32 4.58
CA SER A 682 9.14 20.59 3.58
C SER A 682 9.48 20.04 2.22
N HIS A 683 8.47 19.72 1.40
CA HIS A 683 8.67 19.46 -0.01
C HIS A 683 9.02 20.76 -0.77
N LYS A 684 10.02 20.70 -1.66
CA LYS A 684 10.52 21.81 -2.52
C LYS A 684 9.45 22.80 -3.04
N ASP A 685 8.27 22.32 -3.44
CA ASP A 685 7.23 23.16 -4.05
C ASP A 685 6.57 24.12 -3.04
N PHE A 686 6.69 23.85 -1.74
CA PHE A 686 6.18 24.70 -0.66
C PHE A 686 7.28 25.59 -0.04
N ILE A 687 8.57 25.22 -0.13
CA ILE A 687 9.71 25.96 0.44
C ILE A 687 9.69 27.47 0.11
N PRO A 688 9.44 27.93 -1.14
CA PRO A 688 9.38 29.36 -1.45
C PRO A 688 8.33 30.14 -0.65
N THR A 689 7.25 29.49 -0.21
CA THR A 689 6.17 30.13 0.58
C THR A 689 6.57 30.39 2.03
N LEU A 690 7.62 29.75 2.53
CA LEU A 690 8.07 29.80 3.93
C LEU A 690 8.87 31.05 4.28
N ALA A 691 9.38 31.79 3.28
CA ALA A 691 10.28 32.93 3.50
C ALA A 691 9.77 33.97 4.53
N PRO A 692 8.47 34.34 4.59
CA PRO A 692 7.96 35.25 5.61
C PRO A 692 8.04 34.68 7.04
N LEU A 693 7.81 33.38 7.22
CA LEU A 693 7.89 32.70 8.51
C LEU A 693 9.34 32.56 8.98
N VAL A 694 10.22 32.14 8.07
CA VAL A 694 11.68 32.04 8.32
C VAL A 694 12.22 33.40 8.77
N ALA A 695 11.89 34.48 8.05
CA ALA A 695 12.31 35.84 8.41
C ALA A 695 11.74 36.29 9.78
N GLN A 696 10.47 35.99 10.08
CA GLN A 696 9.87 36.32 11.37
C GLN A 696 10.56 35.59 12.54
N ARG A 697 10.85 34.30 12.40
CA ARG A 697 11.50 33.50 13.46
C ARG A 697 12.97 33.88 13.62
N GLN A 698 13.69 34.17 12.53
CA GLN A 698 15.05 34.74 12.60
C GLN A 698 15.06 36.10 13.31
N ALA A 699 14.10 37.00 13.03
CA ALA A 699 13.95 38.26 13.74
C ALA A 699 13.58 38.11 15.24
N GLN A 700 13.05 36.95 15.64
CA GLN A 700 12.78 36.56 17.03
C GLN A 700 13.98 35.83 17.68
N GLY A 701 15.11 35.70 16.99
CA GLY A 701 16.36 35.14 17.52
C GLY A 701 16.55 33.63 17.31
N PHE A 702 15.68 32.97 16.53
CA PHE A 702 15.85 31.56 16.18
C PHE A 702 16.90 31.37 15.08
N THR A 703 17.78 30.39 15.25
CA THR A 703 18.52 29.76 14.14
C THR A 703 17.51 28.91 13.36
N VAL A 704 17.23 29.26 12.10
CA VAL A 704 16.23 28.55 11.28
C VAL A 704 16.91 27.84 10.12
N THR A 705 16.67 26.55 9.98
CA THR A 705 17.06 25.74 8.82
C THR A 705 15.81 25.21 8.14
N VAL A 706 15.76 25.32 6.81
CA VAL A 706 14.75 24.65 5.98
C VAL A 706 15.44 23.51 5.25
N ALA A 707 14.94 22.29 5.41
CA ALA A 707 15.40 21.10 4.71
C ALA A 707 14.34 20.67 3.68
N ASP A 708 14.78 20.37 2.47
CA ASP A 708 13.95 19.68 1.48
C ASP A 708 13.83 18.21 1.85
N VAL A 709 12.63 17.66 1.74
CA VAL A 709 12.34 16.27 2.13
C VAL A 709 13.02 15.26 1.21
N GLU A 710 13.20 15.59 -0.08
CA GLU A 710 13.95 14.77 -1.03
C GLU A 710 15.41 14.60 -0.60
N ASN A 711 16.06 15.68 -0.15
CA ASN A 711 17.44 15.63 0.34
C ASN A 711 17.57 14.76 1.61
N ILE A 712 16.51 14.67 2.42
CA ILE A 712 16.46 13.75 3.57
C ILE A 712 16.37 12.30 3.09
N PHE A 713 15.53 11.99 2.10
CA PHE A 713 15.51 10.63 1.54
C PHE A 713 16.86 10.27 0.89
N ASP A 714 17.47 11.21 0.19
CA ASP A 714 18.72 11.02 -0.53
C ASP A 714 19.92 10.78 0.40
N GLU A 715 19.99 11.46 1.56
CA GLU A 715 21.03 11.21 2.57
C GLU A 715 20.71 10.06 3.54
N PHE A 716 19.45 9.75 3.85
CA PHE A 716 19.08 8.85 4.96
C PHE A 716 18.34 7.56 4.57
N SER A 717 17.80 7.45 3.36
CA SER A 717 17.12 6.24 2.86
C SER A 717 17.48 5.88 1.42
N TYR A 718 18.63 6.33 0.92
CA TYR A 718 19.13 6.05 -0.43
C TYR A 718 18.19 6.56 -1.56
N GLY A 719 17.38 7.57 -1.27
CA GLY A 719 16.34 8.14 -2.14
C GLY A 719 14.97 7.47 -2.03
N LEU A 720 14.77 6.53 -1.09
CA LEU A 720 13.47 5.88 -0.89
C LEU A 720 12.53 6.73 -0.04
N HIS A 721 11.29 6.90 -0.48
CA HIS A 721 10.27 7.59 0.32
C HIS A 721 9.91 6.76 1.56
N THR A 722 10.24 7.24 2.76
CA THR A 722 9.89 6.59 4.04
C THR A 722 9.94 7.56 5.23
N PRO A 723 9.03 7.46 6.23
CA PRO A 723 9.11 8.22 7.47
C PRO A 723 10.38 7.89 8.29
N GLN A 724 10.99 6.71 8.14
CA GLN A 724 12.21 6.36 8.88
C GLN A 724 13.36 7.34 8.58
N ALA A 725 13.48 7.81 7.33
CA ALA A 725 14.49 8.78 6.93
C ALA A 725 14.38 10.10 7.70
N LEU A 726 13.16 10.58 7.95
CA LEU A 726 12.91 11.80 8.72
C LEU A 726 13.32 11.60 10.18
N ARG A 727 13.00 10.45 10.79
CA ARG A 727 13.37 10.16 12.19
C ARG A 727 14.88 10.02 12.35
N ASP A 728 15.56 9.35 11.43
CA ASP A 728 17.02 9.20 11.45
C ASP A 728 17.74 10.54 11.22
N PHE A 729 17.23 11.38 10.31
CA PHE A 729 17.72 12.73 10.11
C PHE A 729 17.52 13.62 11.35
N ILE A 730 16.32 13.67 11.93
CA ILE A 730 16.04 14.51 13.10
C ILE A 730 16.84 14.00 14.32
N SER A 731 17.04 12.68 14.46
CA SER A 731 17.92 12.09 15.48
C SER A 731 19.39 12.50 15.30
N LEU A 732 19.92 12.47 14.07
CA LEU A 732 21.26 12.96 13.75
C LEU A 732 21.38 14.47 14.04
N ALA A 733 20.38 15.27 13.64
CA ALA A 733 20.34 16.70 13.91
C ALA A 733 20.25 17.00 15.42
N LYS A 734 19.56 16.16 16.19
CA LYS A 734 19.45 16.29 17.65
C LYS A 734 20.76 15.97 18.36
N THR A 735 21.53 15.02 17.85
CA THR A 735 22.70 14.44 18.54
C THR A 735 24.06 14.95 18.04
N THR A 736 24.17 15.45 16.80
CA THR A 736 25.47 15.77 16.18
C THR A 736 25.63 17.21 15.69
N TRP A 737 24.56 17.95 15.44
CA TRP A 737 24.63 19.33 14.95
C TRP A 737 25.16 20.28 16.04
N SER A 738 25.96 21.27 15.63
CA SER A 738 26.55 22.28 16.51
C SER A 738 25.53 23.09 17.32
N ARG A 739 24.29 23.15 16.84
CA ARG A 739 23.09 23.55 17.60
C ARG A 739 21.93 22.64 17.24
N SER A 740 21.47 21.85 18.21
CA SER A 740 20.39 20.88 18.03
C SER A 740 19.00 21.55 18.02
N PRO A 741 18.05 21.11 17.18
CA PRO A 741 16.70 21.66 17.17
C PRO A 741 15.97 21.52 18.50
N SER A 742 15.22 22.56 18.84
CA SER A 742 14.25 22.60 19.94
C SER A 742 12.80 22.47 19.42
N TYR A 743 12.58 22.88 18.16
CA TYR A 743 11.30 22.81 17.48
C TYR A 743 11.45 22.21 16.06
N VAL A 744 10.46 21.42 15.64
CA VAL A 744 10.37 20.86 14.27
C VAL A 744 9.02 21.26 13.67
N LEU A 745 9.01 21.81 12.46
CA LEU A 745 7.79 22.07 11.69
C LEU A 745 7.79 21.26 10.40
N LEU A 746 6.81 20.37 10.25
CA LEU A 746 6.57 19.64 9.00
C LEU A 746 5.64 20.49 8.11
N VAL A 747 6.04 20.77 6.86
CA VAL A 747 5.22 21.56 5.92
C VAL A 747 4.96 20.78 4.65
N GLY A 748 3.76 20.25 4.58
CA GLY A 748 3.28 19.29 3.60
C GLY A 748 2.29 18.35 4.28
N ASP A 749 1.32 17.88 3.53
CA ASP A 749 0.41 16.83 4.01
C ASP A 749 1.06 15.44 3.96
N ALA A 750 0.42 14.46 4.61
CA ALA A 750 0.81 13.05 4.54
C ALA A 750 -0.36 12.17 4.05
N SER A 751 -0.12 10.89 3.79
CA SER A 751 -1.18 9.92 3.46
C SER A 751 -0.85 8.48 3.88
N TYR A 752 -1.85 7.72 4.31
CA TYR A 752 -1.75 6.26 4.44
C TYR A 752 -1.70 5.53 3.08
N ASP A 753 -1.92 6.26 1.98
CA ASP A 753 -1.87 5.78 0.59
C ASP A 753 -0.78 6.48 -0.24
N PRO A 754 0.50 6.37 0.13
CA PRO A 754 1.61 7.03 -0.59
C PRO A 754 1.82 6.44 -2.00
N ARG A 755 1.37 5.20 -2.23
CA ARG A 755 1.38 4.54 -3.54
C ARG A 755 0.12 4.82 -4.37
N ASN A 756 -0.82 5.63 -3.86
CA ASN A 756 -2.01 6.13 -4.56
C ASN A 756 -2.90 5.01 -5.16
N TYR A 757 -3.06 3.91 -4.43
CA TYR A 757 -3.92 2.79 -4.78
C TYR A 757 -5.42 3.19 -4.82
N SER A 758 -5.83 4.18 -4.04
CA SER A 758 -7.19 4.75 -4.06
C SER A 758 -7.50 5.51 -5.36
N GLY A 759 -6.47 6.05 -6.02
CA GLY A 759 -6.59 7.02 -7.11
C GLY A 759 -6.96 8.44 -6.64
N ALA A 760 -6.75 8.79 -5.38
CA ALA A 760 -7.01 10.11 -4.82
C ALA A 760 -5.95 11.17 -5.20
N GLY A 761 -4.73 10.74 -5.56
CA GLY A 761 -3.59 11.60 -5.88
C GLY A 761 -2.37 11.28 -5.02
N ASN A 762 -1.19 11.71 -5.46
CA ASN A 762 0.04 11.61 -4.68
C ASN A 762 0.05 12.78 -3.69
N LEU A 763 -0.45 12.54 -2.47
CA LEU A 763 -0.69 13.58 -1.45
C LEU A 763 0.21 13.45 -0.21
N ASP A 764 1.04 12.41 -0.17
CA ASP A 764 2.09 12.23 0.84
C ASP A 764 3.31 13.10 0.45
N PHE A 765 3.30 14.37 0.88
CA PHE A 765 4.33 15.36 0.55
C PHE A 765 5.45 15.43 1.59
N VAL A 766 5.10 15.24 2.86
CA VAL A 766 6.06 15.06 3.96
C VAL A 766 5.45 13.95 4.82
N PRO A 767 6.02 12.74 4.84
CA PRO A 767 5.32 11.58 5.39
C PRO A 767 5.02 11.73 6.88
N THR A 768 4.12 10.90 7.38
CA THR A 768 3.90 10.64 8.80
C THR A 768 4.19 9.17 9.10
N LYS A 769 4.18 8.75 10.37
CA LYS A 769 4.24 7.33 10.72
C LYS A 769 2.87 6.86 11.20
N GLU A 770 2.26 5.97 10.44
CA GLU A 770 1.12 5.17 10.90
C GLU A 770 1.58 4.25 12.04
N ILE A 771 0.83 4.22 13.14
CA ILE A 771 1.11 3.44 14.35
C ILE A 771 -0.12 2.66 14.82
N ASP A 772 0.10 1.48 15.42
CA ASP A 772 -0.96 0.68 16.02
C ASP A 772 -1.50 1.36 17.29
N THR A 773 -2.81 1.57 17.36
CA THR A 773 -3.54 2.10 18.53
C THR A 773 -4.71 1.20 18.90
N GLY A 774 -5.17 1.27 20.16
CA GLY A 774 -6.18 0.38 20.72
C GLY A 774 -5.64 -1.01 21.07
N ILE A 775 -6.55 -1.99 21.12
CA ILE A 775 -6.25 -3.41 21.39
C ILE A 775 -6.78 -4.22 20.21
N PRO A 776 -6.04 -5.21 19.66
CA PRO A 776 -6.54 -6.08 18.60
C PRO A 776 -7.94 -6.64 18.91
N SER A 777 -8.80 -6.68 17.89
CA SER A 777 -10.21 -7.08 17.98
C SER A 777 -11.13 -6.25 18.88
N ALA A 778 -10.66 -5.11 19.43
CA ALA A 778 -11.52 -4.12 20.08
C ALA A 778 -11.95 -3.01 19.09
N ALA A 779 -13.08 -2.36 19.35
CA ALA A 779 -13.62 -1.28 18.49
C ALA A 779 -12.72 -0.02 18.40
N THR A 780 -11.71 0.09 19.27
CA THR A 780 -10.67 1.14 19.24
C THR A 780 -9.43 0.77 18.42
N ALA A 781 -9.34 -0.45 17.89
CA ALA A 781 -8.22 -0.88 17.04
C ALA A 781 -8.13 -0.02 15.77
N LEU A 782 -7.01 0.67 15.59
CA LEU A 782 -6.77 1.54 14.43
C LEU A 782 -5.26 1.78 14.21
N GLU A 783 -4.80 1.63 12.98
CA GLU A 783 -3.56 2.27 12.51
C GLU A 783 -3.83 3.74 12.14
N THR A 784 -3.01 4.64 12.68
CA THR A 784 -3.18 6.08 12.52
C THR A 784 -1.88 6.87 12.63
N ALA A 785 -1.82 8.03 11.97
CA ALA A 785 -0.68 8.94 11.96
C ALA A 785 -0.20 9.40 13.35
N SER A 786 1.11 9.41 13.56
CA SER A 786 1.79 10.02 14.71
C SER A 786 3.03 10.79 14.26
N ASP A 787 2.98 12.12 14.33
CA ASP A 787 4.14 12.97 14.08
C ASP A 787 5.10 13.02 15.30
N ASP A 788 4.59 12.87 16.53
CA ASP A 788 5.45 12.79 17.73
C ASP A 788 6.52 11.70 17.61
N TRP A 789 6.22 10.58 16.93
CA TRP A 789 7.15 9.47 16.68
C TRP A 789 8.48 9.89 16.01
N PHE A 790 8.48 10.95 15.18
CA PHE A 790 9.72 11.50 14.60
C PHE A 790 10.68 12.10 15.63
N THR A 791 10.18 12.38 16.82
CA THR A 791 10.82 13.19 17.86
C THR A 791 10.80 12.58 19.25
N ASP A 792 10.00 11.55 19.50
CA ASP A 792 10.17 10.63 20.63
C ASP A 792 11.27 9.63 20.27
N PHE A 793 12.43 9.73 20.94
CA PHE A 793 13.55 8.81 20.74
C PHE A 793 13.65 7.74 21.84
N ASN A 794 12.76 7.76 22.83
CA ASN A 794 12.84 6.93 24.03
C ASN A 794 11.71 5.87 24.10
N GLY A 795 10.59 6.11 23.43
CA GLY A 795 9.44 5.21 23.30
C GLY A 795 8.32 5.39 24.33
N ASP A 796 8.34 6.46 25.14
CA ASP A 796 7.29 6.73 26.13
C ASP A 796 6.05 7.46 25.57
N GLY A 797 6.03 7.73 24.26
CA GLY A 797 4.92 8.39 23.57
C GLY A 797 4.92 9.91 23.71
N ILE A 798 5.99 10.51 24.25
CA ILE A 798 6.14 11.95 24.39
C ILE A 798 7.38 12.40 23.63
N ALA A 799 7.21 13.30 22.66
CA ALA A 799 8.34 13.83 21.91
C ALA A 799 9.43 14.47 22.80
N ASP A 800 10.70 14.29 22.44
CA ASP A 800 11.87 14.98 23.03
C ASP A 800 12.11 16.38 22.41
N ILE A 801 11.44 16.68 21.29
CA ILE A 801 11.51 17.95 20.54
C ILE A 801 10.09 18.41 20.22
N SER A 802 9.78 19.70 20.36
CA SER A 802 8.42 20.21 20.19
C SER A 802 8.04 20.30 18.70
N ILE A 803 7.19 19.39 18.24
CA ILE A 803 6.80 19.23 16.82
C ILE A 803 5.41 19.81 16.49
N GLY A 804 5.21 20.19 15.23
CA GLY A 804 3.90 20.53 14.64
C GLY A 804 3.90 20.41 13.11
N ARG A 805 2.72 20.43 12.50
CA ARG A 805 2.52 20.24 11.05
C ARG A 805 1.67 21.35 10.42
N LEU A 806 2.01 21.77 9.19
CA LEU A 806 1.13 22.49 8.28
C LEU A 806 0.66 21.52 7.17
N PRO A 807 -0.57 20.96 7.26
CA PRO A 807 -1.06 19.91 6.36
C PRO A 807 -1.55 20.51 5.04
N VAL A 808 -0.62 20.80 4.13
CA VAL A 808 -0.88 21.53 2.88
C VAL A 808 -0.56 20.69 1.65
N ARG A 809 -1.48 20.71 0.67
CA ARG A 809 -1.42 19.97 -0.59
C ARG A 809 -1.08 20.87 -1.78
N THR A 810 -1.07 22.21 -1.59
CA THR A 810 -0.71 23.19 -2.64
C THR A 810 0.10 24.39 -2.10
N PRO A 811 0.88 25.09 -2.95
CA PRO A 811 1.56 26.33 -2.56
C PRO A 811 0.60 27.47 -2.17
N ALA A 812 -0.65 27.44 -2.64
CA ALA A 812 -1.68 28.40 -2.24
C ALA A 812 -2.15 28.17 -0.79
N GLU A 813 -2.38 26.92 -0.40
CA GLU A 813 -2.67 26.54 0.99
C GLU A 813 -1.47 26.84 1.91
N ALA A 814 -0.25 26.51 1.46
CA ALA A 814 0.97 26.84 2.19
C ALA A 814 1.09 28.35 2.46
N THR A 815 0.89 29.17 1.41
CA THR A 815 0.89 30.64 1.52
C THR A 815 -0.21 31.15 2.48
N LEU A 816 -1.42 30.56 2.44
CA LEU A 816 -2.52 30.92 3.32
C LEU A 816 -2.20 30.63 4.80
N VAL A 817 -1.76 29.41 5.11
CA VAL A 817 -1.46 28.98 6.49
C VAL A 817 -0.25 29.74 7.05
N VAL A 818 0.81 29.93 6.26
CA VAL A 818 1.95 30.78 6.63
C VAL A 818 1.50 32.22 6.89
N SER A 819 0.63 32.78 6.04
CA SER A 819 0.12 34.14 6.22
C SER A 819 -0.69 34.29 7.51
N LYS A 820 -1.46 33.27 7.93
CA LYS A 820 -2.14 33.29 9.23
C LYS A 820 -1.16 33.36 10.39
N ILE A 821 -0.15 32.49 10.39
CA ILE A 821 0.86 32.40 11.46
C ILE A 821 1.68 33.69 11.56
N VAL A 822 2.11 34.25 10.42
CA VAL A 822 2.95 35.46 10.39
C VAL A 822 2.17 36.72 10.76
N ASN A 823 0.88 36.82 10.41
CA ASN A 823 0.03 37.95 10.79
C ASN A 823 -0.64 37.80 12.17
N TYR A 824 -0.48 36.66 12.84
CA TYR A 824 -1.04 36.45 14.17
C TYR A 824 -0.30 37.26 15.23
N ALA A 825 -1.07 37.99 16.04
CA ALA A 825 -0.57 38.74 17.18
C ALA A 825 -1.53 38.56 18.36
N PRO A 826 -1.10 37.97 19.49
CA PRO A 826 -1.96 37.74 20.65
C PRO A 826 -2.67 39.00 21.17
N ALA A 827 -1.97 40.15 21.15
CA ALA A 827 -2.52 41.45 21.57
C ALA A 827 -3.68 41.97 20.69
N ASN A 828 -3.79 41.49 19.44
CA ASN A 828 -4.86 41.86 18.51
C ASN A 828 -6.04 40.87 18.54
N THR A 829 -5.89 39.74 19.24
CA THR A 829 -6.92 38.70 19.33
C THR A 829 -7.78 38.94 20.58
N PRO A 830 -9.13 38.96 20.49
CA PRO A 830 -9.98 39.16 21.65
C PRO A 830 -9.71 38.09 22.73
N GLN A 831 -9.31 38.53 23.92
CA GLN A 831 -9.00 37.66 25.05
C GLN A 831 -10.29 37.12 25.69
N ARG A 832 -10.92 36.19 24.96
CA ARG A 832 -12.17 35.47 25.25
C ARG A 832 -11.94 33.98 24.97
N ALA A 833 -12.72 33.14 25.63
CA ALA A 833 -12.71 31.69 25.41
C ALA A 833 -14.10 31.19 25.04
N MET A 834 -14.16 30.19 24.14
CA MET A 834 -15.35 29.37 23.94
C MET A 834 -15.10 27.95 24.43
N LEU A 835 -16.05 27.40 25.20
CA LEU A 835 -16.09 26.03 25.68
C LEU A 835 -17.33 25.35 25.08
N VAL A 836 -17.18 24.17 24.49
CA VAL A 836 -18.23 23.45 23.76
C VAL A 836 -18.22 22.00 24.20
N ALA A 837 -19.30 21.56 24.86
CA ALA A 837 -19.41 20.20 25.39
C ALA A 837 -20.54 19.43 24.72
N ASP A 838 -20.29 18.17 24.37
CA ASP A 838 -21.32 17.25 23.85
C ASP A 838 -22.30 16.80 24.94
N ALA A 839 -23.45 16.29 24.52
CA ALA A 839 -24.46 15.73 25.41
C ALA A 839 -24.05 14.33 25.89
N GLN A 840 -23.99 14.14 27.21
CA GLN A 840 -23.48 12.91 27.85
C GLN A 840 -24.28 11.64 27.51
N GLY A 841 -25.58 11.74 27.23
CA GLY A 841 -26.42 10.57 26.94
C GLY A 841 -26.40 9.54 28.07
N SER A 842 -25.99 8.31 27.76
CA SER A 842 -25.76 7.21 28.72
C SER A 842 -24.27 6.97 29.03
N TYR A 843 -23.39 7.90 28.66
CA TYR A 843 -21.94 7.77 28.79
C TYR A 843 -21.47 8.01 30.23
N TYR A 844 -20.33 7.41 30.61
CA TYR A 844 -19.82 7.50 31.98
C TYR A 844 -19.07 8.82 32.28
N PHE A 845 -18.60 9.52 31.24
CA PHE A 845 -17.77 10.71 31.37
C PHE A 845 -18.58 12.01 31.24
N ASN A 846 -18.19 13.05 32.00
CA ASN A 846 -18.91 14.33 32.09
C ASN A 846 -18.14 15.45 31.38
N PHE A 847 -18.37 15.61 30.08
CA PHE A 847 -17.72 16.63 29.24
C PHE A 847 -17.96 18.07 29.72
N GLU A 848 -19.16 18.39 30.23
CA GLU A 848 -19.48 19.75 30.72
C GLU A 848 -18.63 20.12 31.95
N ALA A 849 -18.42 19.16 32.86
CA ALA A 849 -17.58 19.36 34.04
C ALA A 849 -16.08 19.36 33.70
N ALA A 850 -15.66 18.65 32.64
CA ALA A 850 -14.30 18.72 32.11
C ALA A 850 -14.00 20.11 31.55
N ASP A 851 -14.89 20.63 30.69
CA ASP A 851 -14.83 22.01 30.18
C ASP A 851 -14.84 23.04 31.32
N ASP A 852 -15.68 22.87 32.35
CA ASP A 852 -15.70 23.79 33.51
C ASP A 852 -14.38 23.77 34.30
N GLN A 853 -13.71 22.62 34.42
CA GLN A 853 -12.37 22.52 35.03
C GLN A 853 -11.30 23.23 34.18
N VAL A 854 -11.35 23.09 32.85
CA VAL A 854 -10.48 23.85 31.94
C VAL A 854 -10.74 25.35 32.07
N GLY A 855 -12.02 25.76 32.08
CA GLY A 855 -12.44 27.15 32.28
C GLY A 855 -11.95 27.75 33.60
N ALA A 856 -11.83 26.96 34.66
CA ALA A 856 -11.29 27.39 35.95
C ALA A 856 -9.77 27.65 35.96
N THR A 857 -9.03 27.23 34.91
CA THR A 857 -7.60 27.57 34.73
C THR A 857 -7.37 28.87 33.97
N LEU A 858 -8.40 29.42 33.31
CA LEU A 858 -8.31 30.65 32.54
C LEU A 858 -8.28 31.89 33.47
N PRO A 859 -7.66 33.01 33.04
CA PRO A 859 -7.67 34.24 33.82
C PRO A 859 -9.11 34.73 34.07
N ALA A 860 -9.44 35.13 35.31
CA ALA A 860 -10.78 35.62 35.66
C ALA A 860 -11.23 36.90 34.91
N SER A 861 -10.32 37.54 34.16
CA SER A 861 -10.60 38.65 33.24
C SER A 861 -10.99 38.22 31.83
N MET A 862 -10.83 36.94 31.46
CA MET A 862 -11.19 36.38 30.15
C MET A 862 -12.66 35.95 30.15
N PRO A 863 -13.54 36.55 29.33
CA PRO A 863 -14.94 36.13 29.24
C PRO A 863 -15.06 34.73 28.61
N ILE A 864 -15.77 33.83 29.29
CA ILE A 864 -15.99 32.45 28.85
C ILE A 864 -17.41 32.31 28.28
N GLN A 865 -17.53 31.85 27.04
CA GLN A 865 -18.79 31.51 26.39
C GLN A 865 -18.95 29.99 26.37
N ARG A 866 -20.06 29.47 26.92
CA ARG A 866 -20.36 28.03 26.94
C ARG A 866 -21.42 27.70 25.91
N VAL A 867 -21.17 26.70 25.07
CA VAL A 867 -22.16 26.10 24.16
C VAL A 867 -22.26 24.61 24.46
N TYR A 868 -22.79 24.29 25.65
CA TYR A 868 -23.03 22.89 26.05
C TYR A 868 -24.28 22.40 25.34
N ARG A 869 -24.13 21.37 24.49
CA ARG A 869 -25.14 20.89 23.53
C ARG A 869 -26.47 20.56 24.20
N ARG A 870 -26.42 19.86 25.34
CA ARG A 870 -27.58 19.49 26.18
C ARG A 870 -28.40 20.69 26.69
N LEU A 871 -27.83 21.89 26.71
CA LEU A 871 -28.48 23.12 27.16
C LEU A 871 -28.95 24.03 26.00
N GLN A 872 -28.75 23.62 24.75
CA GLN A 872 -29.27 24.34 23.58
C GLN A 872 -30.69 23.87 23.24
N ALA A 873 -31.47 24.71 22.56
CA ALA A 873 -32.82 24.36 22.14
C ALA A 873 -32.84 23.29 21.03
N SER A 874 -31.79 23.22 20.22
CA SER A 874 -31.54 22.16 19.24
C SER A 874 -30.04 22.11 18.85
N ASP A 875 -29.63 21.04 18.18
CA ASP A 875 -28.29 20.92 17.58
C ASP A 875 -28.04 21.99 16.49
N ALA A 876 -29.10 22.52 15.86
CA ALA A 876 -29.00 23.63 14.91
C ALA A 876 -28.72 24.97 15.62
N ASP A 877 -29.32 25.21 16.80
CA ASP A 877 -29.03 26.38 17.63
C ASP A 877 -27.62 26.30 18.22
N ALA A 878 -27.17 25.10 18.61
CA ALA A 878 -25.79 24.84 19.02
C ALA A 878 -24.81 25.27 17.92
N ARG A 879 -25.04 24.82 16.68
CA ARG A 879 -24.23 25.16 15.50
C ARG A 879 -24.23 26.65 15.20
N ALA A 880 -25.40 27.30 15.23
CA ALA A 880 -25.50 28.74 15.04
C ALA A 880 -24.70 29.53 16.10
N ASN A 881 -24.77 29.10 17.37
CA ASN A 881 -24.04 29.72 18.48
C ASN A 881 -22.52 29.51 18.35
N ILE A 882 -22.05 28.31 17.97
CA ILE A 882 -20.62 28.02 17.73
C ILE A 882 -20.07 28.91 16.61
N ILE A 883 -20.74 28.97 15.46
CA ILE A 883 -20.33 29.77 14.29
C ILE A 883 -20.32 31.27 14.63
N SER A 884 -21.35 31.76 15.32
CA SER A 884 -21.44 33.16 15.78
C SER A 884 -20.28 33.53 16.71
N ASN A 885 -19.98 32.66 17.69
CA ASN A 885 -18.90 32.87 18.64
C ASN A 885 -17.52 32.83 17.99
N PHE A 886 -17.26 31.90 17.06
CA PHE A 886 -16.03 31.91 16.24
C PHE A 886 -15.91 33.24 15.48
N ASN A 887 -16.95 33.64 14.74
CA ASN A 887 -16.95 34.87 13.94
C ASN A 887 -16.73 36.14 14.77
N SER A 888 -17.18 36.17 16.03
CA SER A 888 -16.90 37.28 16.97
C SER A 888 -15.41 37.40 17.34
N GLY A 889 -14.66 36.29 17.30
CA GLY A 889 -13.24 36.20 17.64
C GLY A 889 -13.02 35.72 19.07
N GLN A 890 -12.17 34.68 19.21
CA GLN A 890 -11.76 34.08 20.47
C GLN A 890 -10.23 33.99 20.51
N ALA A 891 -9.63 33.93 21.70
CA ALA A 891 -8.21 33.57 21.86
C ALA A 891 -8.05 32.05 21.85
N VAL A 892 -8.99 31.33 22.48
CA VAL A 892 -9.03 29.87 22.53
C VAL A 892 -10.45 29.34 22.33
N THR A 893 -10.55 28.17 21.73
CA THR A 893 -11.79 27.37 21.68
C THR A 893 -11.46 25.95 22.14
N VAL A 894 -12.30 25.40 23.02
CA VAL A 894 -12.23 24.01 23.47
C VAL A 894 -13.49 23.28 23.01
N TYR A 895 -13.31 22.06 22.50
CA TYR A 895 -14.39 21.09 22.37
C TYR A 895 -14.06 19.84 23.20
N SER A 896 -15.04 19.34 23.96
CA SER A 896 -14.97 18.09 24.70
C SER A 896 -16.19 17.22 24.36
N GLY A 897 -16.00 16.05 23.75
CA GLY A 897 -17.14 15.23 23.31
C GLY A 897 -16.81 14.06 22.39
N HIS A 898 -17.82 13.57 21.68
CA HIS A 898 -17.64 12.54 20.65
C HIS A 898 -17.22 13.18 19.32
N GLY A 899 -16.20 12.61 18.69
CA GLY A 899 -15.60 13.11 17.47
C GLY A 899 -15.71 12.15 16.29
N ASN A 900 -15.56 12.72 15.10
CA ASN A 900 -15.37 12.03 13.83
C ASN A 900 -14.47 12.93 12.97
N VAL A 901 -13.74 12.35 12.01
CA VAL A 901 -12.67 13.00 11.23
C VAL A 901 -12.95 14.47 10.86
N ASN A 902 -14.18 14.77 10.41
CA ASN A 902 -14.59 16.10 9.93
C ASN A 902 -15.70 16.80 10.74
N ILE A 903 -16.13 16.28 11.89
CA ILE A 903 -17.37 16.75 12.55
C ILE A 903 -17.47 16.42 14.06
N TRP A 904 -17.98 17.38 14.84
CA TRP A 904 -18.30 17.22 16.27
C TRP A 904 -19.66 16.55 16.51
N GLY A 905 -19.80 15.91 17.68
CA GLY A 905 -20.99 15.20 18.13
C GLY A 905 -22.30 15.97 17.94
N GLY A 906 -23.32 15.29 17.39
CA GLY A 906 -24.59 15.91 17.02
C GLY A 906 -24.59 16.72 15.72
N SER A 907 -23.49 16.73 14.97
CA SER A 907 -23.31 17.61 13.79
C SER A 907 -23.35 19.11 14.11
N ILE A 908 -22.98 19.48 15.34
CA ILE A 908 -23.02 20.87 15.82
C ILE A 908 -21.90 21.75 15.22
N PHE A 909 -20.85 21.15 14.66
CA PHE A 909 -19.81 21.88 13.93
C PHE A 909 -19.07 20.91 12.99
N SER A 910 -18.83 21.31 11.74
CA SER A 910 -18.22 20.46 10.70
C SER A 910 -17.11 21.17 9.92
N SER A 911 -16.32 20.42 9.15
CA SER A 911 -15.29 20.97 8.24
C SER A 911 -15.83 21.97 7.23
N ASN A 912 -17.10 21.83 6.83
CA ASN A 912 -17.78 22.80 5.97
C ASN A 912 -18.08 24.11 6.72
N ASP A 913 -18.41 24.04 8.01
CA ASP A 913 -18.60 25.23 8.85
C ASP A 913 -17.27 25.92 9.13
N ALA A 914 -16.22 25.15 9.47
CA ALA A 914 -14.85 25.64 9.65
C ALA A 914 -14.35 26.39 8.41
N SER A 915 -14.54 25.81 7.22
CA SER A 915 -14.19 26.42 5.93
C SER A 915 -14.99 27.69 5.60
N ALA A 916 -16.19 27.84 6.19
CA ALA A 916 -17.07 28.99 6.02
C ALA A 916 -16.89 30.09 7.08
N LEU A 917 -15.98 29.92 8.06
CA LEU A 917 -15.73 30.93 9.11
C LEU A 917 -15.17 32.23 8.54
N ALA A 918 -15.64 33.34 9.11
CA ALA A 918 -15.38 34.72 8.67
C ALA A 918 -14.80 35.60 9.81
N ASN A 919 -14.11 34.99 10.77
CA ASN A 919 -13.43 35.70 11.86
C ASN A 919 -12.20 36.51 11.42
N GLY A 920 -11.72 36.33 10.18
CA GLY A 920 -10.52 37.01 9.67
C GLY A 920 -9.33 36.76 10.58
N ASN A 921 -8.54 37.80 10.85
CA ASN A 921 -7.33 37.69 11.68
C ASN A 921 -7.60 37.47 13.19
N ARG A 922 -8.86 37.35 13.64
CA ARG A 922 -9.23 37.01 15.04
C ARG A 922 -9.19 35.50 15.23
N LEU A 923 -8.00 34.92 15.06
CA LEU A 923 -7.78 33.48 14.96
C LEU A 923 -7.53 32.85 16.34
N PRO A 924 -8.42 31.98 16.86
CA PRO A 924 -8.14 31.21 18.06
C PRO A 924 -7.10 30.11 17.83
N PHE A 925 -6.50 29.67 18.93
CA PHE A 925 -5.99 28.30 19.05
C PHE A 925 -7.16 27.37 19.43
N VAL A 926 -7.36 26.28 18.69
CA VAL A 926 -8.47 25.34 18.90
C VAL A 926 -7.95 24.03 19.50
N VAL A 927 -8.47 23.67 20.67
CA VAL A 927 -8.14 22.42 21.36
C VAL A 927 -9.35 21.50 21.26
N VAL A 928 -9.13 20.29 20.78
CA VAL A 928 -10.19 19.29 20.59
C VAL A 928 -9.87 18.06 21.44
N MET A 929 -10.75 17.75 22.37
CA MET A 929 -10.75 16.57 23.24
C MET A 929 -11.85 15.62 22.76
N ASP A 930 -11.58 15.00 21.61
CA ASP A 930 -12.41 14.00 20.96
C ASP A 930 -11.57 13.05 20.08
N CYS A 931 -12.25 12.13 19.39
CA CYS A 931 -11.61 11.20 18.45
C CYS A 931 -11.48 11.78 17.03
N LEU A 932 -10.38 11.41 16.35
CA LEU A 932 -10.16 11.53 14.90
C LEU A 932 -10.16 12.95 14.27
N ASN A 933 -10.46 14.03 14.99
CA ASN A 933 -10.52 15.40 14.41
C ASN A 933 -9.22 15.87 13.73
N GLY A 934 -8.11 15.19 13.98
CA GLY A 934 -6.81 15.34 13.34
C GLY A 934 -6.35 14.11 12.54
N TYR A 935 -7.26 13.27 12.02
CA TYR A 935 -6.92 12.16 11.11
C TYR A 935 -6.60 12.70 9.70
N PHE A 936 -5.43 13.32 9.57
CA PHE A 936 -5.02 14.07 8.37
C PHE A 936 -4.48 13.19 7.23
N ALA A 937 -4.11 11.95 7.53
CA ALA A 937 -3.55 11.00 6.58
C ALA A 937 -4.58 10.41 5.58
N ASP A 938 -5.85 10.82 5.63
CA ASP A 938 -6.84 10.44 4.61
C ASP A 938 -6.62 11.27 3.32
N PRO A 939 -6.24 10.65 2.20
CA PRO A 939 -6.06 11.37 0.94
C PRO A 939 -7.41 11.85 0.35
N SER A 940 -8.50 11.19 0.71
CA SER A 940 -9.84 11.42 0.18
C SER A 940 -10.64 12.47 0.95
N LEU A 941 -10.33 12.71 2.22
CA LEU A 941 -11.09 13.52 3.19
C LEU A 941 -10.17 14.49 3.93
N GLN A 942 -10.60 15.74 4.14
CA GLN A 942 -9.92 16.65 5.07
C GLN A 942 -10.56 16.56 6.45
N SER A 943 -9.71 16.47 7.47
CA SER A 943 -10.06 16.50 8.89
C SER A 943 -10.56 17.89 9.33
N LEU A 944 -11.17 17.97 10.52
CA LEU A 944 -11.70 19.22 11.07
C LEU A 944 -10.55 20.15 11.51
N ALA A 945 -9.47 19.61 12.06
CA ALA A 945 -8.27 20.38 12.40
C ALA A 945 -7.59 20.99 11.16
N GLU A 946 -7.44 20.20 10.08
CA GLU A 946 -7.02 20.69 8.77
C GLU A 946 -7.91 21.84 8.26
N SER A 947 -9.23 21.63 8.30
CA SER A 947 -10.21 22.57 7.75
C SER A 947 -10.20 23.89 8.53
N LEU A 948 -10.00 23.84 9.85
CA LEU A 948 -9.81 25.01 10.70
C LEU A 948 -8.55 25.81 10.32
N VAL A 949 -7.39 25.16 10.11
CA VAL A 949 -6.16 25.88 9.73
C VAL A 949 -6.16 26.31 8.25
N LYS A 950 -6.83 25.57 7.35
CA LYS A 950 -6.95 25.88 5.91
C LYS A 950 -8.13 26.81 5.54
N ALA A 951 -9.03 27.16 6.47
CA ALA A 951 -10.17 28.04 6.17
C ALA A 951 -9.76 29.41 5.56
N PRO A 952 -10.31 29.83 4.40
CA PRO A 952 -9.79 30.99 3.66
C PRO A 952 -10.09 32.35 4.29
N ASN A 953 -11.18 32.49 5.05
CA ASN A 953 -11.65 33.78 5.59
C ASN A 953 -11.53 33.91 7.11
N GLY A 954 -10.79 33.00 7.76
CA GLY A 954 -10.72 32.91 9.22
C GLY A 954 -10.25 31.54 9.69
N GLY A 955 -11.06 30.85 10.49
CA GLY A 955 -10.71 29.58 11.11
C GLY A 955 -9.76 29.76 12.29
N ALA A 956 -8.79 28.85 12.44
CA ALA A 956 -7.82 28.85 13.53
C ALA A 956 -6.42 29.32 13.07
N VAL A 957 -5.58 29.72 14.03
CA VAL A 957 -4.13 29.90 13.79
C VAL A 957 -3.36 28.59 14.01
N ALA A 958 -3.86 27.76 14.93
CA ALA A 958 -3.40 26.40 15.15
C ALA A 958 -4.54 25.54 15.75
N SER A 959 -4.47 24.22 15.59
CA SER A 959 -5.41 23.26 16.16
C SER A 959 -4.66 22.09 16.81
N PHE A 960 -5.17 21.54 17.90
CA PHE A 960 -4.59 20.38 18.61
C PHE A 960 -5.67 19.31 18.81
N ALA A 961 -5.54 18.17 18.13
CA ALA A 961 -6.59 17.16 17.99
C ALA A 961 -6.02 15.75 17.77
N SER A 962 -6.79 14.71 18.09
CA SER A 962 -6.39 13.31 17.88
C SER A 962 -6.44 12.88 16.42
N SER A 963 -5.42 12.16 15.96
CA SER A 963 -5.51 11.32 14.76
C SER A 963 -6.32 10.04 15.00
N GLY A 964 -6.29 9.48 16.22
CA GLY A 964 -6.84 8.15 16.54
C GLY A 964 -8.09 8.11 17.43
N LEU A 965 -8.53 6.88 17.72
CA LEU A 965 -9.61 6.54 18.66
C LEU A 965 -9.05 6.43 20.09
N THR A 966 -9.66 7.11 21.06
CA THR A 966 -9.13 7.20 22.44
C THR A 966 -10.25 7.35 23.48
N ILE A 967 -9.90 7.25 24.78
CA ILE A 967 -10.84 7.40 25.91
C ILE A 967 -10.71 8.77 26.60
N PRO A 968 -11.82 9.36 27.10
CA PRO A 968 -11.89 10.77 27.51
C PRO A 968 -11.09 11.11 28.77
N ASP A 969 -10.82 10.13 29.65
CA ASP A 969 -10.13 10.37 30.91
C ASP A 969 -8.70 10.90 30.68
N GLY A 970 -7.91 10.23 29.83
CA GLY A 970 -6.56 10.67 29.47
C GLY A 970 -6.54 11.93 28.62
N GLN A 971 -7.56 12.13 27.76
CA GLN A 971 -7.76 13.38 27.02
C GLN A 971 -7.90 14.56 27.99
N HIS A 972 -8.77 14.45 28.99
CA HIS A 972 -9.03 15.51 29.97
C HIS A 972 -7.80 15.80 30.84
N GLU A 973 -7.09 14.78 31.32
CA GLU A 973 -5.83 14.94 32.05
C GLU A 973 -4.82 15.79 31.26
N MET A 974 -4.64 15.47 29.97
CA MET A 974 -3.78 16.21 29.04
C MET A 974 -4.32 17.62 28.75
N GLY A 975 -5.59 17.76 28.38
CA GLY A 975 -6.22 19.04 28.03
C GLY A 975 -6.16 20.04 29.18
N LEU A 976 -6.56 19.61 30.39
CA LEU A 976 -6.46 20.42 31.60
C LEU A 976 -5.01 20.83 31.89
N LYS A 977 -4.04 19.91 31.70
CA LYS A 977 -2.62 20.23 31.85
C LYS A 977 -2.14 21.25 30.81
N MET A 978 -2.60 21.16 29.56
CA MET A 978 -2.24 22.10 28.50
C MET A 978 -2.68 23.53 28.87
N PHE A 979 -3.90 23.72 29.36
CA PHE A 979 -4.36 25.04 29.77
C PHE A 979 -3.67 25.57 31.04
N GLN A 980 -3.32 24.71 32.00
CA GLN A 980 -2.46 25.10 33.13
C GLN A 980 -1.08 25.62 32.68
N LEU A 981 -0.51 25.05 31.61
CA LEU A 981 0.77 25.49 31.04
C LEU A 981 0.59 26.79 30.24
N LEU A 982 -0.40 26.83 29.35
CA LEU A 982 -0.67 27.98 28.47
C LEU A 982 -1.05 29.23 29.27
N TYR A 983 -1.87 29.13 30.32
CA TYR A 983 -2.36 30.26 31.13
C TYR A 983 -1.76 30.36 32.54
N GLY A 984 -0.77 29.52 32.87
CA GLY A 984 0.05 29.66 34.08
C GLY A 984 0.96 30.91 34.06
N GLY A 985 1.99 30.94 34.92
CA GLY A 985 2.86 32.13 35.07
C GLY A 985 3.47 32.66 33.76
N SER A 986 4.44 31.93 33.20
CA SER A 986 5.22 32.38 32.03
C SER A 986 4.59 31.96 30.70
N SER A 987 4.56 32.87 29.71
CA SER A 987 4.08 32.54 28.35
C SER A 987 5.02 31.55 27.67
N ILE A 988 4.45 30.40 27.28
CA ILE A 988 5.12 29.23 26.71
C ILE A 988 4.68 29.01 25.25
N ALA A 989 5.49 28.34 24.44
CA ALA A 989 5.11 28.00 23.07
C ALA A 989 4.09 26.85 23.05
N ILE A 990 3.21 26.81 22.05
CA ILE A 990 2.11 25.84 22.00
C ILE A 990 2.60 24.40 21.81
N GLY A 991 3.71 24.18 21.08
CA GLY A 991 4.32 22.85 20.95
C GLY A 991 4.91 22.35 22.27
N ASP A 992 5.57 23.23 23.04
CA ASP A 992 6.05 22.87 24.38
C ASP A 992 4.89 22.55 25.33
N ALA A 993 3.76 23.25 25.19
CA ALA A 993 2.55 22.98 25.96
C ALA A 993 1.91 21.64 25.57
N SER A 994 1.76 21.33 24.27
CA SER A 994 1.29 20.03 23.78
C SER A 994 2.15 18.88 24.29
N ARG A 995 3.47 19.02 24.17
CA ARG A 995 4.46 18.02 24.59
C ARG A 995 4.46 17.79 26.10
N GLN A 996 4.41 18.85 26.91
CA GLN A 996 4.36 18.75 28.37
C GLN A 996 2.97 18.36 28.91
N ALA A 997 1.90 18.57 28.14
CA ALA A 997 0.54 18.15 28.50
C ALA A 997 0.42 16.62 28.51
N LYS A 998 1.03 15.93 27.52
CA LYS A 998 1.03 14.47 27.39
C LYS A 998 1.63 13.72 28.60
N VAL A 999 2.44 14.41 29.42
CA VAL A 999 2.98 13.88 30.69
C VAL A 999 1.89 13.63 31.74
N ALA A 1000 0.74 14.32 31.65
CA ALA A 1000 -0.30 14.28 32.67
C ALA A 1000 -1.05 12.94 32.75
N THR A 1001 -1.04 12.15 31.67
CA THR A 1001 -1.72 10.86 31.59
C THR A 1001 -0.75 9.73 31.28
N SER A 1002 -1.15 8.48 31.57
CA SER A 1002 -0.44 7.26 31.17
C SER A 1002 -1.06 6.56 29.95
N ASP A 1003 -2.11 7.12 29.36
CA ASP A 1003 -2.72 6.60 28.14
C ASP A 1003 -1.76 6.77 26.94
N MET A 1004 -1.28 5.64 26.40
CA MET A 1004 -0.33 5.62 25.30
C MET A 1004 -0.95 5.99 23.94
N ASP A 1005 -2.26 5.89 23.79
CA ASP A 1005 -2.92 6.27 22.54
C ASP A 1005 -3.07 7.79 22.50
N VAL A 1006 -3.61 8.44 23.55
CA VAL A 1006 -3.75 9.92 23.54
C VAL A 1006 -2.39 10.62 23.49
N ARG A 1007 -1.36 10.03 24.13
CA ARG A 1007 0.04 10.47 24.02
C ARG A 1007 0.50 10.49 22.56
N ARG A 1008 0.36 9.37 21.85
CA ARG A 1008 0.90 9.21 20.50
C ARG A 1008 0.05 9.88 19.41
N THR A 1009 -1.27 10.03 19.59
CA THR A 1009 -2.20 10.48 18.53
C THR A 1009 -2.52 11.96 18.53
N TRP A 1010 -2.26 12.74 19.59
CA TRP A 1010 -2.58 14.17 19.58
C TRP A 1010 -1.57 14.98 18.76
N ILE A 1011 -2.00 15.44 17.59
CA ILE A 1011 -1.20 16.19 16.61
C ILE A 1011 -1.42 17.69 16.79
N LEU A 1012 -0.33 18.47 16.70
CA LEU A 1012 -0.38 19.93 16.64
C LEU A 1012 -0.33 20.40 15.19
N PHE A 1013 -1.45 20.93 14.70
CA PHE A 1013 -1.57 21.57 13.40
C PHE A 1013 -1.27 23.06 13.55
N GLY A 1014 -0.06 23.49 13.18
CA GLY A 1014 0.43 24.86 13.36
C GLY A 1014 1.92 24.91 13.68
N ASP A 1015 2.42 26.12 13.96
CA ASP A 1015 3.82 26.33 14.35
C ASP A 1015 4.03 26.05 15.86
N PRO A 1016 4.87 25.05 16.23
CA PRO A 1016 5.08 24.67 17.63
C PRO A 1016 5.83 25.72 18.46
N SER A 1017 6.54 26.66 17.83
CA SER A 1017 7.26 27.75 18.50
C SER A 1017 6.38 28.97 18.81
N MET A 1018 5.16 29.02 18.26
CA MET A 1018 4.23 30.14 18.43
C MET A 1018 3.69 30.25 19.87
N LYS A 1019 3.48 31.50 20.34
CA LYS A 1019 2.86 31.81 21.64
C LYS A 1019 1.53 32.52 21.44
N ILE A 1020 0.54 32.18 22.27
CA ILE A 1020 -0.83 32.72 22.20
C ILE A 1020 -1.13 33.85 23.20
N ARG A 1021 -0.10 34.32 23.93
CA ARG A 1021 -0.12 35.50 24.82
C ARG A 1021 1.28 36.06 25.02
#